data_AF-A0A815EDN0-F1
#
_entry.id   AF-A0A815EDN0-F1
#
_cell.length_a   1.000
_cell.length_b   1.000
_cell.length_c   1.000
_cell.angle_alpha   90.00
_cell.angle_beta   90.00
_cell.angle_gamma   90.00
#
_symmetry.space_group_name_H-M   'P 1'
#
loop_
_entity.id
_entity.type
_entity.pdbx_description
1 polymer ?
#
loop_
_entity_poly.entity_id
_entity_poly.type
_entity_poly.pdbx_seq_one_letter_code
_entity_poly.pdbx_strand_id
1 'polypeptide(L)'
;METVSVAMTAAPKSLPILSTIFKLSTDIRETSERVETNKSQCEQLSERIDTLIGFLAERDLSRCLNEAMHIALNRFEAFLRRCLEYISTFLETGWFKRIVNNKDFEKKFQDLNRELTQYSNDLNFGIGLNNMQSTKKQEENHYTDNYSSDASQNPATMDESHEYENDFIEKKTAEIADDDEHSGIAARQVPPSGKNSPFVNTARSAGNIEQAQQSVFISGLWNYAYNQYNLAYGPFPHQLVFNSTTRKLHGYGEDNVGQYILNGTFSEENRQMEMTQSYQYGTGNPTLNLGHQDKMQLNWNAQRKIFEGVAYSNVQERRCRCLSNNSSCWPNASVWQTFNESINGQLIFPKPSAAVCNSNPPNVNACITVTEKWPNSFWRSEQAGAMQSAHWENSSCSIFFNSTTCNQGSVPILAVNATLPEHVQATLQLVNRYNLRLVIKTTGHDFSGRSTANGALLLWLHHMKNFTFINNTLSCTGENISNAIRIGAGIQWGEVYKWLAQYNLVAIGGASSTVGASGGFLQGGGHSLLSRWKGFAADQVIEYDVIMADGRRQTVNSCQNVDLFWALRGGGGGTFAVVLSVTLRTYPSPSMISCIHFLKPPNNTRYASFVHHFVQLLPTLADSGWAGYFYLTMETFTLVFFLPNGNNDIANTTINQLMNNFTDFNFKQPAYHSYPTFISFFVKILESSSATGNNVILGSRLIPEIIIRNQPNQVADTFLQVKDGNGSLLIGHLVAGGKASDTTQNNSINPAWRTALLHMIYARSWNDSTSIEDQEKLAKLVTEKVEILQTIAGGSQSGSYMNEADPNERDWQQKFFGSLEIYNRLKSIKDNVDPNGIFQCRQCIGSDDWSIDLNCPKISNGNKCYLVIQLLLIVMSFLFNFKI
;
A
#
# COMPACT_ATOMS: atom_id res chain seq x y z
N MET A 1 -16.05 98.91 3.31
CA MET A 1 -16.90 99.80 2.50
C MET A 1 -17.79 98.91 1.66
N GLU A 2 -19.11 98.83 1.85
CA GLU A 2 -19.96 99.36 2.92
C GLU A 2 -21.01 98.29 3.25
N THR A 3 -20.71 97.34 4.13
CA THR A 3 -21.09 97.54 5.53
C THR A 3 -20.12 96.83 6.47
N VAL A 4 -19.66 97.56 7.49
CA VAL A 4 -18.86 97.07 8.61
C VAL A 4 -19.57 97.54 9.89
N SER A 5 -19.51 96.76 10.97
CA SER A 5 -19.82 97.18 12.34
C SER A 5 -21.29 97.52 12.69
N VAL A 6 -22.21 96.57 12.50
CA VAL A 6 -23.29 96.26 13.48
C VAL A 6 -23.51 94.74 13.44
N ALA A 7 -23.38 93.94 14.52
CA ALA A 7 -22.95 94.24 15.88
C ALA A 7 -22.08 93.11 16.47
N MET A 8 -20.96 93.45 17.12
CA MET A 8 -20.23 92.54 18.02
C MET A 8 -20.80 92.64 19.45
N THR A 9 -22.04 92.18 19.67
CA THR A 9 -22.69 92.29 21.00
C THR A 9 -23.77 91.23 21.31
N ALA A 10 -23.57 89.95 20.93
CA ALA A 10 -24.53 88.89 21.26
C ALA A 10 -23.97 87.45 21.41
N ALA A 11 -23.35 87.17 22.56
CA ALA A 11 -23.27 85.83 23.19
C ALA A 11 -22.46 84.70 22.44
N PRO A 12 -22.17 83.54 23.09
CA PRO A 12 -20.97 82.75 22.78
C PRO A 12 -21.20 81.27 22.37
N LYS A 13 -20.08 80.52 22.22
CA LYS A 13 -19.92 79.07 21.95
C LYS A 13 -19.97 78.62 20.46
N SER A 14 -18.95 78.95 19.67
CA SER A 14 -18.81 78.42 18.30
C SER A 14 -17.40 77.97 17.85
N LEU A 15 -16.32 78.44 18.50
CA LEU A 15 -14.94 78.08 18.10
C LEU A 15 -14.58 76.57 18.13
N PRO A 16 -15.03 75.75 19.12
CA PRO A 16 -14.66 74.33 19.16
C PRO A 16 -15.22 73.51 17.99
N ILE A 17 -16.38 73.88 17.46
CA ILE A 17 -17.14 73.08 16.48
C ILE A 17 -16.42 73.04 15.13
N LEU A 18 -15.87 74.17 14.68
CA LEU A 18 -15.14 74.26 13.41
C LEU A 18 -13.83 73.45 13.42
N SER A 19 -13.19 73.31 14.58
CA SER A 19 -12.02 72.44 14.75
C SER A 19 -12.39 70.95 14.59
N THR A 20 -13.51 70.52 15.19
CA THR A 20 -14.00 69.14 15.08
C THR A 20 -14.37 68.77 13.64
N ILE A 21 -15.03 69.67 12.90
CA ILE A 21 -15.45 69.42 11.51
C ILE A 21 -14.25 69.20 10.58
N PHE A 22 -13.17 69.97 10.74
CA PHE A 22 -11.96 69.84 9.92
C PHE A 22 -11.16 68.56 10.21
N LYS A 23 -11.25 68.02 11.44
CA LYS A 23 -10.71 66.70 11.75
C LYS A 23 -11.53 65.60 11.10
N LEU A 24 -12.85 65.65 11.28
CA LEU A 24 -13.76 64.61 10.77
C LEU A 24 -13.66 64.41 9.25
N SER A 25 -13.50 65.49 8.45
CA SER A 25 -13.31 65.38 7.00
C SER A 25 -11.97 64.78 6.59
N THR A 26 -10.94 64.92 7.43
CA THR A 26 -9.62 64.31 7.20
C THR A 26 -9.67 62.82 7.54
N ASP A 27 -10.20 62.47 8.72
CA ASP A 27 -10.35 61.10 9.20
C ASP A 27 -11.23 60.25 8.26
N ILE A 28 -12.31 60.83 7.72
CA ILE A 28 -13.18 60.17 6.73
C ILE A 28 -12.44 59.87 5.41
N ARG A 29 -11.56 60.77 4.95
CA ARG A 29 -10.81 60.55 3.70
C ARG A 29 -9.78 59.43 3.85
N GLU A 30 -8.99 59.43 4.93
CA GLU A 30 -8.05 58.34 5.22
C GLU A 30 -8.76 56.99 5.43
N THR A 31 -9.98 57.01 5.96
CA THR A 31 -10.81 55.80 6.09
C THR A 31 -11.31 55.32 4.72
N SER A 32 -11.72 56.22 3.83
CA SER A 32 -12.19 55.89 2.46
C SER A 32 -11.11 55.22 1.62
N GLU A 33 -9.90 55.81 1.58
CA GLU A 33 -8.77 55.30 0.79
C GLU A 33 -8.32 53.91 1.27
N ARG A 34 -8.41 53.62 2.58
CA ARG A 34 -8.19 52.29 3.15
C ARG A 34 -9.26 51.27 2.77
N VAL A 35 -10.53 51.69 2.67
CA VAL A 35 -11.63 50.80 2.26
C VAL A 35 -11.54 50.41 0.79
N GLU A 36 -11.21 51.34 -0.11
CA GLU A 36 -11.01 51.01 -1.54
C GLU A 36 -9.77 50.13 -1.76
N THR A 37 -8.68 50.37 -1.02
CA THR A 37 -7.48 49.52 -1.05
C THR A 37 -7.81 48.08 -0.60
N ASN A 38 -8.55 47.93 0.50
CA ASN A 38 -8.99 46.62 0.99
C ASN A 38 -9.99 45.95 0.03
N LYS A 39 -10.88 46.72 -0.62
CA LYS A 39 -11.80 46.19 -1.63
C LYS A 39 -11.03 45.59 -2.82
N SER A 40 -10.07 46.33 -3.37
CA SER A 40 -9.23 45.84 -4.47
C SER A 40 -8.42 44.60 -4.09
N GLN A 41 -7.90 44.54 -2.85
CA GLN A 41 -7.21 43.34 -2.35
C GLN A 41 -8.16 42.15 -2.14
N CYS A 42 -9.39 42.35 -1.67
CA CYS A 42 -10.41 41.30 -1.58
C CYS A 42 -10.87 40.81 -2.95
N GLU A 43 -11.01 41.70 -3.94
CA GLU A 43 -11.36 41.33 -5.32
C GLU A 43 -10.23 40.53 -5.98
N GLN A 44 -8.97 40.95 -5.84
CA GLN A 44 -7.80 40.16 -6.27
C GLN A 44 -7.65 38.84 -5.50
N LEU A 45 -8.07 38.78 -4.23
CA LEU A 45 -8.06 37.55 -3.45
C LEU A 45 -9.16 36.59 -3.91
N SER A 46 -10.36 37.09 -4.24
CA SER A 46 -11.43 36.30 -4.86
C SER A 46 -10.97 35.74 -6.21
N GLU A 47 -10.50 36.60 -7.12
CA GLU A 47 -10.03 36.19 -8.45
C GLU A 47 -8.92 35.12 -8.37
N ARG A 48 -8.04 35.21 -7.36
CA ARG A 48 -7.03 34.17 -7.05
C ARG A 48 -7.63 32.90 -6.46
N ILE A 49 -8.65 32.99 -5.61
CA ILE A 49 -9.37 31.84 -5.06
C ILE A 49 -10.18 31.13 -6.16
N ASP A 50 -10.86 31.86 -7.03
CA ASP A 50 -11.61 31.34 -8.17
C ASP A 50 -10.65 30.68 -9.19
N THR A 51 -9.48 31.27 -9.44
CA THR A 51 -8.40 30.65 -10.22
C THR A 51 -7.90 29.35 -9.57
N LEU A 52 -7.77 29.33 -8.23
CA LEU A 52 -7.34 28.14 -7.48
C LEU A 52 -8.41 27.04 -7.48
N ILE A 53 -9.69 27.40 -7.38
CA ILE A 53 -10.84 26.49 -7.50
C ILE A 53 -10.88 25.87 -8.90
N GLY A 54 -10.67 26.67 -9.95
CA GLY A 54 -10.51 26.17 -11.32
C GLY A 54 -9.34 25.18 -11.47
N PHE A 55 -8.24 25.40 -10.73
CA PHE A 55 -7.09 24.49 -10.68
C PHE A 55 -7.33 23.21 -9.86
N LEU A 56 -8.37 23.17 -9.03
CA LEU A 56 -8.71 22.05 -8.14
C LEU A 56 -9.91 21.21 -8.64
N ALA A 57 -10.51 21.60 -9.76
CA ALA A 57 -11.71 20.99 -10.33
C ALA A 57 -11.47 19.66 -11.09
N GLU A 58 -10.51 18.83 -10.66
CA GLU A 58 -10.40 17.44 -11.10
C GLU A 58 -11.22 16.50 -10.20
N ARG A 59 -11.77 15.43 -10.80
CA ARG A 59 -13.08 14.88 -10.44
C ARG A 59 -13.27 14.28 -9.03
N ASP A 60 -12.20 13.96 -8.30
CA ASP A 60 -12.28 13.24 -7.01
C ASP A 60 -12.32 14.13 -5.76
N LEU A 61 -12.12 15.45 -5.86
CA LEU A 61 -11.97 16.32 -4.67
C LEU A 61 -13.31 16.79 -4.04
N SER A 62 -14.41 16.66 -4.77
CA SER A 62 -15.70 17.32 -4.48
C SER A 62 -16.32 16.97 -3.13
N ARG A 63 -16.27 15.69 -2.70
CA ARG A 63 -16.96 15.25 -1.48
C ARG A 63 -16.33 15.78 -0.20
N CYS A 64 -15.00 15.77 -0.12
CA CYS A 64 -14.29 16.37 1.02
C CYS A 64 -14.38 17.90 1.02
N LEU A 65 -14.39 18.55 -0.16
CA LEU A 65 -14.63 19.99 -0.24
C LEU A 65 -16.00 20.35 0.35
N ASN A 66 -17.07 19.65 -0.05
CA ASN A 66 -18.43 19.97 0.37
C ASN A 66 -18.61 19.85 1.90
N GLU A 67 -18.10 18.79 2.54
CA GLU A 67 -18.22 18.63 4.00
C GLU A 67 -17.36 19.64 4.77
N ALA A 68 -16.10 19.86 4.37
CA ALA A 68 -15.22 20.83 5.01
C ALA A 68 -15.72 22.28 4.83
N MET A 69 -16.24 22.61 3.63
CA MET A 69 -16.80 23.91 3.30
C MET A 69 -18.13 24.15 4.02
N HIS A 70 -19.00 23.15 4.18
CA HIS A 70 -20.19 23.27 5.05
C HIS A 70 -19.79 23.57 6.50
N ILE A 71 -18.81 22.87 7.06
CA ILE A 71 -18.36 23.11 8.44
C ILE A 71 -17.72 24.50 8.58
N ALA A 72 -16.98 24.97 7.57
CA ALA A 72 -16.40 26.30 7.54
C ALA A 72 -17.48 27.40 7.43
N LEU A 73 -18.42 27.26 6.50
CA LEU A 73 -19.54 28.19 6.29
C LEU A 73 -20.44 28.27 7.52
N ASN A 74 -20.87 27.14 8.09
CA ASN A 74 -21.71 27.12 9.29
C ASN A 74 -21.00 27.76 10.50
N ARG A 75 -19.67 27.61 10.62
CA ARG A 75 -18.86 28.30 11.65
C ARG A 75 -18.68 29.79 11.37
N PHE A 76 -18.54 30.18 10.11
CA PHE A 76 -18.44 31.58 9.71
C PHE A 76 -19.78 32.31 9.90
N GLU A 77 -20.90 31.66 9.58
CA GLU A 77 -22.25 32.16 9.84
C GLU A 77 -22.52 32.29 11.36
N ALA A 78 -22.19 31.27 12.16
CA ALA A 78 -22.30 31.35 13.62
C ALA A 78 -21.40 32.44 14.23
N PHE A 79 -20.24 32.69 13.62
CA PHE A 79 -19.36 33.81 13.99
C PHE A 79 -19.96 35.17 13.60
N LEU A 80 -20.51 35.31 12.38
CA LEU A 80 -21.19 36.53 11.93
C LEU A 80 -22.44 36.83 12.77
N ARG A 81 -23.26 35.81 13.08
CA ARG A 81 -24.41 35.94 14.00
C ARG A 81 -23.95 36.45 15.36
N ARG A 82 -22.89 35.89 15.95
CA ARG A 82 -22.32 36.40 17.21
C ARG A 82 -21.77 37.83 17.11
N CYS A 83 -21.18 38.22 15.98
CA CYS A 83 -20.78 39.61 15.75
C CYS A 83 -21.99 40.55 15.65
N LEU A 84 -23.06 40.14 14.97
CA LEU A 84 -24.30 40.90 14.87
C LEU A 84 -25.04 41.00 16.22
N GLU A 85 -25.06 39.92 17.02
CA GLU A 85 -25.54 39.93 18.41
C GLU A 85 -24.72 40.88 19.29
N TYR A 86 -23.38 40.88 19.16
CA TYR A 86 -22.51 41.78 19.92
C TYR A 86 -22.69 43.25 19.51
N ILE A 87 -22.84 43.53 18.20
CA ILE A 87 -23.14 44.86 17.67
C ILE A 87 -24.53 45.33 18.12
N SER A 88 -25.55 44.47 18.05
CA SER A 88 -26.90 44.75 18.55
C SER A 88 -26.87 45.08 20.04
N THR A 89 -26.26 44.22 20.86
CA THR A 89 -26.12 44.43 22.31
C THR A 89 -25.38 45.73 22.63
N PHE A 90 -24.34 46.06 21.86
CA PHE A 90 -23.58 47.31 21.99
C PHE A 90 -24.44 48.55 21.66
N LEU A 91 -25.22 48.51 20.58
CA LEU A 91 -26.15 49.57 20.16
C LEU A 91 -27.33 49.75 21.14
N GLU A 92 -27.76 48.68 21.82
CA GLU A 92 -28.79 48.76 22.86
C GLU A 92 -28.29 49.34 24.18
N THR A 93 -26.98 49.37 24.43
CA THR A 93 -26.44 50.01 25.65
C THR A 93 -26.84 51.49 25.73
N GLY A 94 -27.20 51.94 26.94
CA GLY A 94 -27.70 53.30 27.19
C GLY A 94 -26.72 54.45 26.93
N TRP A 95 -25.53 54.16 26.41
CA TRP A 95 -24.54 55.13 25.93
C TRP A 95 -24.86 55.61 24.50
N PHE A 96 -25.25 54.70 23.59
CA PHE A 96 -25.49 55.02 22.18
C PHE A 96 -26.80 55.82 21.97
N LYS A 97 -27.85 55.46 22.71
CA LYS A 97 -29.16 56.16 22.75
C LYS A 97 -29.12 57.62 23.25
N ARG A 98 -27.94 58.16 23.60
CA ARG A 98 -27.74 59.59 23.95
C ARG A 98 -27.11 60.44 22.85
N ILE A 99 -26.63 59.83 21.77
CA ILE A 99 -25.90 60.54 20.69
C ILE A 99 -26.76 60.72 19.44
N VAL A 100 -27.66 59.78 19.14
CA VAL A 100 -28.48 59.82 17.91
C VAL A 100 -29.92 60.20 18.24
N ASN A 101 -30.25 61.49 18.11
CA ASN A 101 -31.62 62.00 18.18
C ASN A 101 -31.95 62.78 16.88
N ASN A 102 -31.66 62.15 15.74
CA ASN A 102 -31.84 62.70 14.39
C ASN A 102 -32.63 61.71 13.53
N LYS A 103 -33.79 62.14 13.01
CA LYS A 103 -34.75 61.31 12.26
C LYS A 103 -34.21 60.77 10.93
N ASP A 104 -33.19 61.41 10.34
CA ASP A 104 -32.54 60.88 9.12
C ASP A 104 -31.76 59.59 9.37
N PHE A 105 -31.28 59.36 10.60
CA PHE A 105 -30.59 58.11 10.93
C PHE A 105 -31.57 56.94 11.02
N GLU A 106 -32.74 57.15 11.66
CA GLU A 106 -33.76 56.11 11.83
C GLU A 106 -34.36 55.69 10.49
N LYS A 107 -34.51 56.62 9.53
CA LYS A 107 -34.87 56.29 8.15
C LYS A 107 -33.80 55.42 7.46
N LYS A 108 -32.52 55.82 7.51
CA LYS A 108 -31.42 55.03 6.94
C LYS A 108 -31.25 53.65 7.59
N PHE A 109 -31.58 53.53 8.88
CA PHE A 109 -31.58 52.25 9.59
C PHE A 109 -32.72 51.33 9.11
N GLN A 110 -33.92 51.87 8.86
CA GLN A 110 -35.02 51.12 8.26
C GLN A 110 -34.72 50.71 6.81
N ASP A 111 -34.06 51.56 6.03
CA ASP A 111 -33.61 51.24 4.67
C ASP A 111 -32.58 50.10 4.67
N LEU A 112 -31.53 50.18 5.52
CA LEU A 112 -30.52 49.13 5.66
C LEU A 112 -31.12 47.79 6.14
N ASN A 113 -32.03 47.83 7.12
CA ASN A 113 -32.67 46.62 7.64
C ASN A 113 -33.58 45.95 6.60
N ARG A 114 -34.17 46.74 5.70
CA ARG A 114 -34.94 46.25 4.53
C ARG A 114 -34.04 45.58 3.49
N GLU A 115 -32.90 46.17 3.15
CA GLU A 115 -31.90 45.56 2.24
C GLU A 115 -31.34 44.24 2.81
N LEU A 116 -30.98 44.20 4.09
CA LEU A 116 -30.51 42.99 4.78
C LEU A 116 -31.58 41.89 4.82
N THR A 117 -32.85 42.25 5.01
CA THR A 117 -33.98 41.30 4.99
C THR A 117 -34.15 40.70 3.59
N GLN A 118 -34.00 41.51 2.54
CA GLN A 118 -34.09 41.05 1.15
C GLN A 118 -32.93 40.10 0.81
N TYR A 119 -31.69 40.48 1.13
CA TYR A 119 -30.50 39.64 0.92
C TYR A 119 -30.59 38.29 1.66
N SER A 120 -31.18 38.28 2.86
CA SER A 120 -31.46 37.07 3.64
C SER A 120 -32.52 36.16 2.99
N ASN A 121 -33.48 36.72 2.25
CA ASN A 121 -34.50 35.94 1.54
C ASN A 121 -33.96 35.38 0.22
N ASP A 122 -33.18 36.17 -0.52
CA ASP A 122 -32.56 35.75 -1.78
C ASP A 122 -31.57 34.58 -1.56
N LEU A 123 -30.83 34.59 -0.45
CA LEU A 123 -29.98 33.46 -0.04
C LEU A 123 -30.76 32.19 0.33
N ASN A 124 -31.92 32.32 0.98
CA ASN A 124 -32.76 31.17 1.35
C ASN A 124 -33.40 30.46 0.14
N PHE A 125 -33.47 31.10 -1.03
CA PHE A 125 -33.96 30.45 -2.25
C PHE A 125 -32.94 29.49 -2.89
N GLY A 126 -31.68 29.50 -2.44
CA GLY A 126 -30.61 28.64 -2.98
C GLY A 126 -30.50 27.25 -2.34
N ILE A 127 -31.05 27.01 -1.14
CA ILE A 127 -30.82 25.79 -0.35
C ILE A 127 -32.13 25.17 0.15
N GLY A 128 -32.94 24.69 -0.80
CA GLY A 128 -34.18 23.93 -0.55
C GLY A 128 -34.01 22.42 -0.78
N LEU A 129 -33.15 21.75 -0.01
CA LEU A 129 -32.97 20.29 -0.12
C LEU A 129 -34.13 19.52 0.53
N ASN A 130 -35.13 19.15 -0.29
CA ASN A 130 -36.18 18.23 0.12
C ASN A 130 -35.64 16.81 0.33
N ASN A 131 -35.54 16.36 1.59
CA ASN A 131 -35.81 14.96 1.92
C ASN A 131 -36.15 14.70 3.40
N MET A 132 -37.28 14.01 3.60
CA MET A 132 -37.65 13.19 4.77
C MET A 132 -37.78 13.83 6.16
N GLN A 133 -38.98 14.30 6.48
CA GLN A 133 -39.85 13.81 7.58
C GLN A 133 -41.22 14.50 7.49
N SER A 134 -42.37 13.87 7.74
CA SER A 134 -42.67 12.45 8.05
C SER A 134 -44.12 12.11 7.61
N THR A 135 -44.47 10.83 7.55
CA THR A 135 -45.84 10.36 7.23
C THR A 135 -46.81 10.49 8.41
N LYS A 136 -48.12 10.58 8.12
CA LYS A 136 -49.28 10.80 9.03
C LYS A 136 -49.43 12.26 9.49
N LYS A 137 -50.58 12.92 9.39
CA LYS A 137 -51.95 12.60 8.89
C LYS A 137 -52.38 13.71 7.89
N GLN A 138 -53.07 13.40 6.79
CA GLN A 138 -54.53 13.23 6.69
C GLN A 138 -55.35 14.44 7.21
N GLU A 139 -55.58 15.39 6.30
CA GLU A 139 -56.82 16.15 6.05
C GLU A 139 -56.72 16.49 4.55
N GLU A 140 -57.52 15.87 3.68
CA GLU A 140 -58.95 16.08 3.38
C GLU A 140 -59.21 17.20 2.34
N ASN A 141 -60.02 16.82 1.36
CA ASN A 141 -60.54 17.59 0.22
C ASN A 141 -59.51 17.96 -0.88
N HIS A 142 -59.65 17.58 -2.16
CA HIS A 142 -60.76 17.51 -3.13
C HIS A 142 -60.78 18.70 -4.10
N TYR A 143 -60.98 18.37 -5.39
CA TYR A 143 -61.26 19.29 -6.52
C TYR A 143 -60.04 20.17 -6.91
N THR A 144 -59.68 20.35 -8.19
CA THR A 144 -60.30 19.89 -9.46
C THR A 144 -59.27 19.99 -10.61
N ASP A 145 -59.47 19.19 -11.68
CA ASP A 145 -59.40 19.55 -13.12
C ASP A 145 -58.23 20.41 -13.70
N ASN A 146 -57.76 20.23 -14.95
CA ASN A 146 -58.29 19.42 -16.08
C ASN A 146 -57.20 19.13 -17.15
N TYR A 147 -57.43 18.06 -17.93
CA TYR A 147 -57.03 17.82 -19.34
C TYR A 147 -55.51 17.82 -19.71
N SER A 148 -54.94 16.70 -20.19
CA SER A 148 -55.03 16.06 -21.54
C SER A 148 -54.00 16.62 -22.54
N SER A 149 -53.48 15.91 -23.54
CA SER A 149 -53.69 14.52 -24.03
C SER A 149 -52.32 13.99 -24.57
N ASP A 150 -52.12 12.79 -25.16
CA ASP A 150 -53.06 11.84 -25.76
C ASP A 150 -52.53 10.38 -25.81
N ALA A 151 -53.39 9.49 -26.32
CA ALA A 151 -53.19 8.12 -26.83
C ALA A 151 -51.77 7.51 -26.77
N SER A 152 -51.50 6.39 -26.08
CA SER A 152 -52.14 5.05 -26.09
C SER A 152 -51.88 4.19 -27.34
N GLN A 153 -51.37 2.98 -27.12
CA GLN A 153 -52.02 1.76 -27.62
C GLN A 153 -51.78 0.58 -26.65
N ASN A 154 -52.73 -0.36 -26.68
CA ASN A 154 -53.00 -1.44 -25.72
C ASN A 154 -53.50 -2.64 -26.58
N PRO A 155 -53.91 -3.81 -26.05
CA PRO A 155 -53.30 -4.72 -25.06
C PRO A 155 -53.30 -6.18 -25.63
N ALA A 156 -53.63 -7.14 -24.77
CA ALA A 156 -54.11 -8.52 -25.02
C ALA A 156 -53.05 -9.61 -25.29
N THR A 157 -52.80 -10.64 -24.47
CA THR A 157 -53.52 -11.46 -23.45
C THR A 157 -54.22 -12.73 -23.97
N MET A 158 -53.80 -13.87 -23.40
CA MET A 158 -54.63 -14.98 -22.86
C MET A 158 -55.40 -15.89 -23.87
N ASP A 159 -55.77 -17.14 -23.55
CA ASP A 159 -55.16 -18.21 -22.70
C ASP A 159 -55.73 -19.58 -23.24
N GLU A 160 -56.19 -20.66 -22.56
CA GLU A 160 -56.46 -21.03 -21.16
C GLU A 160 -56.61 -22.56 -20.99
N SER A 161 -56.07 -23.13 -19.90
CA SER A 161 -56.53 -24.39 -19.26
C SER A 161 -55.86 -24.56 -17.88
N HIS A 162 -56.55 -24.48 -16.73
CA HIS A 162 -57.58 -25.37 -16.14
C HIS A 162 -56.96 -26.60 -15.39
N GLU A 163 -57.33 -26.96 -14.15
CA GLU A 163 -58.28 -26.36 -13.15
C GLU A 163 -58.14 -27.00 -11.73
N TYR A 164 -59.01 -26.58 -10.79
CA TYR A 164 -59.28 -27.03 -9.39
C TYR A 164 -58.34 -26.47 -8.28
N GLU A 165 -58.76 -25.58 -7.36
CA GLU A 165 -59.83 -25.60 -6.30
C GLU A 165 -59.40 -26.36 -5.00
N ASN A 166 -59.74 -25.96 -3.76
CA ASN A 166 -60.52 -24.82 -3.21
C ASN A 166 -60.17 -24.51 -1.70
N ASP A 167 -60.92 -23.57 -1.08
CA ASP A 167 -61.10 -23.29 0.39
C ASP A 167 -60.00 -22.57 1.22
N PHE A 168 -60.28 -22.10 2.47
CA PHE A 168 -61.07 -20.90 2.89
C PHE A 168 -60.87 -20.58 4.42
N ILE A 169 -60.83 -19.29 4.83
CA ILE A 169 -60.98 -18.73 6.23
C ILE A 169 -59.96 -19.20 7.32
N GLU A 170 -59.29 -18.44 8.20
CA GLU A 170 -59.27 -17.04 8.75
C GLU A 170 -59.91 -16.82 10.17
N LYS A 171 -59.38 -15.85 10.95
CA LYS A 171 -59.81 -15.31 12.29
C LYS A 171 -59.52 -16.18 13.54
N LYS A 172 -59.31 -15.67 14.79
CA LYS A 172 -59.29 -14.34 15.48
C LYS A 172 -58.04 -14.30 16.45
N THR A 173 -57.37 -13.21 16.87
CA THR A 173 -57.71 -11.87 17.44
C THR A 173 -57.87 -11.84 18.98
N ALA A 174 -57.27 -10.84 19.65
CA ALA A 174 -57.68 -10.13 20.89
C ALA A 174 -56.62 -9.98 22.01
N GLU A 175 -56.76 -8.86 22.71
CA GLU A 175 -55.88 -8.19 23.67
C GLU A 175 -56.03 -8.63 25.16
N ILE A 176 -55.02 -8.26 25.97
CA ILE A 176 -55.07 -7.65 27.33
C ILE A 176 -56.28 -7.97 28.26
N ALA A 177 -55.98 -8.51 29.45
CA ALA A 177 -56.67 -8.23 30.73
C ALA A 177 -55.76 -8.58 31.94
N ASP A 178 -56.10 -8.05 33.13
CA ASP A 178 -55.30 -8.01 34.37
C ASP A 178 -55.44 -9.25 35.33
N ASP A 179 -54.71 -9.19 36.46
CA ASP A 179 -54.87 -9.91 37.75
C ASP A 179 -54.64 -11.46 37.76
N ASP A 180 -54.29 -12.17 38.86
CA ASP A 180 -54.10 -11.84 40.29
C ASP A 180 -53.11 -12.85 40.99
N GLU A 181 -52.98 -12.77 42.32
CA GLU A 181 -52.40 -13.73 43.32
C GLU A 181 -50.86 -13.98 43.29
N HIS A 182 -50.07 -13.63 44.33
CA HIS A 182 -49.98 -14.12 45.72
C HIS A 182 -49.32 -15.51 45.90
N SER A 183 -48.55 -15.84 46.97
CA SER A 183 -47.71 -15.06 47.90
C SER A 183 -46.84 -16.02 48.77
N GLY A 184 -45.77 -15.55 49.43
CA GLY A 184 -44.95 -16.37 50.35
C GLY A 184 -43.54 -15.83 50.64
N ILE A 185 -43.37 -14.77 51.46
CA ILE A 185 -43.05 -14.84 52.92
C ILE A 185 -41.60 -15.32 53.18
N ALA A 186 -40.71 -14.59 53.89
CA ALA A 186 -40.80 -13.43 54.78
C ALA A 186 -39.43 -12.68 54.88
N ALA A 187 -39.23 -11.58 55.63
CA ALA A 187 -40.06 -10.39 55.97
C ALA A 187 -39.29 -9.49 56.98
N ARG A 188 -39.29 -8.15 56.79
CA ARG A 188 -39.35 -7.10 57.86
C ARG A 188 -39.33 -5.65 57.31
N GLN A 189 -40.51 -5.03 57.31
CA GLN A 189 -40.84 -3.68 57.85
C GLN A 189 -39.72 -2.62 57.92
N VAL A 190 -39.75 -1.42 57.29
CA VAL A 190 -40.85 -0.48 56.90
C VAL A 190 -41.62 0.02 58.15
N PRO A 191 -41.62 1.33 58.51
CA PRO A 191 -42.40 2.34 57.76
C PRO A 191 -41.82 3.79 57.65
N PRO A 192 -42.47 4.71 56.89
CA PRO A 192 -41.87 5.97 56.43
C PRO A 192 -42.76 7.25 56.62
N SER A 193 -42.45 8.30 55.85
CA SER A 193 -43.29 9.42 55.39
C SER A 193 -43.25 10.78 56.14
N GLY A 194 -43.37 11.86 55.35
CA GLY A 194 -43.42 13.27 55.75
C GLY A 194 -43.46 14.15 54.49
N LYS A 195 -44.27 15.23 54.47
CA LYS A 195 -44.57 16.04 53.26
C LYS A 195 -44.14 17.51 53.39
N ASN A 196 -44.28 18.22 52.25
CA ASN A 196 -44.43 19.68 52.07
C ASN A 196 -43.15 20.56 52.00
N SER A 197 -43.22 21.57 51.13
CA SER A 197 -42.43 22.82 51.16
C SER A 197 -43.29 23.96 51.76
N PRO A 198 -42.73 25.13 52.12
CA PRO A 198 -42.61 26.22 51.12
C PRO A 198 -41.48 27.28 51.32
N PHE A 199 -41.20 28.03 50.23
CA PHE A 199 -40.86 29.48 50.14
C PHE A 199 -39.51 30.10 50.63
N VAL A 200 -38.82 30.74 49.66
CA VAL A 200 -38.23 32.12 49.67
C VAL A 200 -36.78 32.42 50.13
N ASN A 201 -35.99 32.92 49.16
CA ASN A 201 -34.88 33.91 49.14
C ASN A 201 -33.85 33.97 50.30
N THR A 202 -32.52 33.98 50.05
CA THR A 202 -31.83 35.09 49.33
C THR A 202 -30.37 34.79 48.90
N ALA A 203 -29.93 35.46 47.82
CA ALA A 203 -28.59 36.01 47.54
C ALA A 203 -27.29 35.15 47.48
N ARG A 204 -26.76 35.08 46.24
CA ARG A 204 -25.34 35.28 45.82
C ARG A 204 -24.20 34.44 46.44
N SER A 205 -23.60 33.61 45.58
CA SER A 205 -22.34 34.02 44.90
C SER A 205 -22.28 33.37 43.51
N ALA A 206 -21.54 33.96 42.57
CA ALA A 206 -21.47 33.49 41.17
C ALA A 206 -20.02 33.20 40.77
N GLY A 207 -19.80 32.06 40.12
CA GLY A 207 -18.51 31.60 39.61
C GLY A 207 -18.56 30.14 39.15
N ASN A 208 -17.71 29.77 38.19
CA ASN A 208 -17.44 28.39 37.75
C ASN A 208 -18.61 27.59 37.14
N ILE A 209 -19.31 28.15 36.15
CA ILE A 209 -20.14 27.34 35.20
C ILE A 209 -19.38 27.04 33.90
N GLU A 210 -18.63 28.00 33.34
CA GLU A 210 -17.92 27.83 32.05
C GLU A 210 -16.84 26.73 32.10
N GLN A 211 -16.08 26.60 33.19
CA GLN A 211 -15.02 25.59 33.32
C GLN A 211 -15.55 24.15 33.26
N ALA A 212 -16.77 23.91 33.77
CA ALA A 212 -17.41 22.60 33.70
C ALA A 212 -17.82 22.25 32.25
N GLN A 213 -18.32 23.23 31.50
CA GLN A 213 -18.75 23.04 30.11
C GLN A 213 -17.56 22.81 29.17
N GLN A 214 -16.44 23.53 29.37
CA GLN A 214 -15.21 23.34 28.58
C GLN A 214 -14.61 21.93 28.75
N SER A 215 -14.55 21.42 29.98
CA SER A 215 -14.01 20.08 30.26
C SER A 215 -14.80 18.95 29.59
N VAL A 216 -16.14 19.06 29.57
CA VAL A 216 -17.02 18.09 28.89
C VAL A 216 -16.85 18.17 27.37
N PHE A 217 -16.76 19.38 26.80
CA PHE A 217 -16.56 19.58 25.37
C PHE A 217 -15.23 19.02 24.86
N ILE A 218 -14.14 19.20 25.62
CA ILE A 218 -12.81 18.66 25.28
C ILE A 218 -12.80 17.13 25.34
N SER A 219 -13.42 16.51 26.37
CA SER A 219 -13.52 15.05 26.46
C SER A 219 -14.37 14.46 25.32
N GLY A 220 -15.43 15.16 24.90
CA GLY A 220 -16.24 14.78 23.74
C GLY A 220 -15.44 14.80 22.43
N LEU A 221 -14.66 15.86 22.20
CA LEU A 221 -13.76 15.95 21.04
C LEU A 221 -12.67 14.88 21.05
N TRP A 222 -12.10 14.56 22.21
CA TRP A 222 -11.06 13.54 22.33
C TRP A 222 -11.59 12.13 22.01
N ASN A 223 -12.74 11.74 22.58
CA ASN A 223 -13.40 10.47 22.25
C ASN A 223 -13.85 10.40 20.78
N TYR A 224 -14.31 11.51 20.20
CA TYR A 224 -14.65 11.56 18.78
C TYR A 224 -13.41 11.36 17.90
N ALA A 225 -12.32 12.08 18.15
CA ALA A 225 -11.06 11.94 17.43
C ALA A 225 -10.46 10.52 17.57
N TYR A 226 -10.48 9.95 18.77
CA TYR A 226 -10.04 8.58 19.04
C TYR A 226 -10.86 7.55 18.26
N ASN A 227 -12.18 7.70 18.19
CA ASN A 227 -13.04 6.80 17.42
C ASN A 227 -12.85 6.97 15.90
N GLN A 228 -12.70 8.19 15.39
CA GLN A 228 -12.38 8.43 13.97
C GLN A 228 -10.99 7.87 13.60
N TYR A 229 -10.01 7.95 14.51
CA TYR A 229 -8.70 7.33 14.32
C TYR A 229 -8.79 5.81 14.24
N ASN A 230 -9.48 5.16 15.19
CA ASN A 230 -9.65 3.70 15.19
C ASN A 230 -10.44 3.21 13.96
N LEU A 231 -11.40 3.98 13.45
CA LEU A 231 -12.13 3.69 12.20
C LEU A 231 -11.26 3.81 10.94
N ALA A 232 -10.19 4.61 10.97
CA ALA A 232 -9.30 4.84 9.83
C ALA A 232 -8.01 4.00 9.85
N TYR A 233 -7.53 3.61 11.04
CA TYR A 233 -6.20 3.00 11.22
C TYR A 233 -6.18 1.72 12.08
N GLY A 234 -7.30 1.32 12.68
CA GLY A 234 -7.38 0.18 13.60
C GLY A 234 -6.87 0.49 15.02
N PRO A 235 -7.05 -0.46 15.97
CA PRO A 235 -6.80 -0.22 17.40
C PRO A 235 -5.32 -0.34 17.79
N PHE A 236 -4.86 0.61 18.63
CA PHE A 236 -3.56 0.50 19.30
C PHE A 236 -3.53 -0.65 20.33
N PRO A 237 -2.41 -1.40 20.47
CA PRO A 237 -2.31 -2.57 21.34
C PRO A 237 -2.07 -2.25 22.83
N HIS A 238 -2.87 -1.35 23.43
CA HIS A 238 -2.92 -1.15 24.88
C HIS A 238 -4.36 -0.92 25.36
N GLN A 239 -4.99 -1.94 25.95
CA GLN A 239 -6.28 -1.80 26.62
C GLN A 239 -6.09 -1.22 28.02
N LEU A 240 -6.69 -0.05 28.29
CA LEU A 240 -6.95 0.44 29.64
C LEU A 240 -8.43 0.23 29.98
N VAL A 241 -8.71 -0.78 30.80
CA VAL A 241 -10.06 -1.11 31.27
C VAL A 241 -10.40 -0.24 32.48
N PHE A 242 -11.38 0.65 32.35
CA PHE A 242 -11.94 1.42 33.47
C PHE A 242 -13.33 0.90 33.85
N ASN A 243 -13.40 0.16 34.97
CA ASN A 243 -14.64 -0.22 35.62
C ASN A 243 -15.06 0.86 36.64
N SER A 244 -16.33 1.24 36.66
CA SER A 244 -16.82 2.41 37.39
C SER A 244 -17.50 2.07 38.72
N THR A 245 -16.79 2.11 39.86
CA THR A 245 -17.44 2.21 41.18
C THR A 245 -16.55 2.81 42.30
N THR A 246 -17.11 3.80 43.01
CA THR A 246 -16.81 4.21 44.41
C THR A 246 -15.38 4.61 44.88
N ARG A 247 -15.09 5.91 44.74
CA ARG A 247 -14.66 6.89 45.80
C ARG A 247 -13.37 6.70 46.63
N LYS A 248 -12.50 7.73 46.51
CA LYS A 248 -11.35 8.19 47.35
C LYS A 248 -10.07 7.34 47.27
N LEU A 249 -8.92 7.82 46.76
CA LEU A 249 -8.11 9.08 46.92
C LEU A 249 -7.12 9.08 48.09
N HIS A 250 -5.89 8.64 47.80
CA HIS A 250 -4.61 9.37 47.90
C HIS A 250 -3.55 8.54 47.14
N GLY A 251 -2.61 9.06 46.35
CA GLY A 251 -2.45 10.43 45.87
C GLY A 251 -1.02 10.68 45.37
N TYR A 252 -0.79 10.65 44.05
CA TYR A 252 0.44 11.12 43.41
C TYR A 252 0.06 12.07 42.27
N GLY A 253 0.63 13.28 42.29
CA GLY A 253 0.54 14.25 41.21
C GLY A 253 1.91 14.49 40.59
N GLU A 254 1.92 14.91 39.34
CA GLU A 254 3.12 15.32 38.62
C GLU A 254 3.55 16.76 38.99
N ASP A 255 4.50 17.30 38.22
CA ASP A 255 5.04 18.66 38.24
C ASP A 255 6.03 19.04 39.37
N ASN A 256 7.29 19.25 38.96
CA ASN A 256 7.70 20.64 38.66
C ASN A 256 8.89 20.73 37.70
N VAL A 257 9.03 21.88 37.04
CA VAL A 257 10.05 22.16 36.02
C VAL A 257 11.30 22.77 36.66
N GLY A 258 12.49 22.26 36.30
CA GLY A 258 13.79 22.86 36.64
C GLY A 258 14.62 23.19 35.39
N GLN A 259 15.31 24.33 35.39
CA GLN A 259 16.21 24.72 34.30
C GLN A 259 17.55 24.00 34.43
N TYR A 260 17.98 23.30 33.38
CA TYR A 260 19.36 22.82 33.26
C TYR A 260 20.24 23.90 32.63
N ILE A 261 21.13 24.50 33.43
CA ILE A 261 22.24 25.32 32.92
C ILE A 261 23.34 24.37 32.45
N LEU A 262 23.62 24.37 31.14
CA LEU A 262 24.72 23.61 30.55
C LEU A 262 26.07 24.28 30.85
N ASN A 263 26.71 23.90 31.95
CA ASN A 263 28.13 24.12 32.19
C ASN A 263 28.88 22.78 32.03
N GLY A 264 29.35 22.51 30.81
CA GLY A 264 30.19 21.36 30.49
C GLY A 264 31.56 21.80 29.98
N THR A 265 32.56 21.78 30.85
CA THR A 265 33.97 21.88 30.42
C THR A 265 34.45 20.51 29.94
N PHE A 266 35.02 20.46 28.73
CA PHE A 266 35.65 19.26 28.19
C PHE A 266 37.00 18.98 28.86
N SER A 267 37.26 17.71 29.15
CA SER A 267 38.61 17.16 29.28
C SER A 267 38.61 15.73 28.74
N GLU A 268 39.60 15.40 27.93
CA GLU A 268 39.81 14.03 27.45
C GLU A 268 40.37 13.17 28.58
N GLU A 269 39.71 12.06 28.92
CA GLU A 269 40.30 10.71 29.01
C GLU A 269 39.33 9.67 29.60
N ASN A 270 39.45 8.43 29.10
CA ASN A 270 38.87 7.19 29.62
C ASN A 270 37.33 7.02 29.63
N ARG A 271 36.90 5.77 29.43
CA ARG A 271 35.49 5.37 29.33
C ARG A 271 35.04 4.64 30.59
N GLN A 272 34.02 5.15 31.26
CA GLN A 272 32.84 4.40 31.80
C GLN A 272 32.07 5.30 32.78
N MET A 273 30.74 5.17 32.79
CA MET A 273 29.91 5.57 33.92
C MET A 273 28.80 4.54 34.12
N GLU A 274 28.82 3.90 35.28
CA GLU A 274 27.66 3.19 35.82
C GLU A 274 26.68 4.21 36.43
N MET A 275 25.38 3.97 36.32
CA MET A 275 24.36 4.87 36.88
C MET A 275 23.86 4.37 38.24
N THR A 276 24.44 4.88 39.33
CA THR A 276 23.85 4.78 40.68
C THR A 276 22.99 6.00 41.00
N GLN A 277 21.69 5.80 41.22
CA GLN A 277 20.80 6.84 41.74
C GLN A 277 20.88 6.91 43.27
N SER A 278 20.85 8.14 43.81
CA SER A 278 20.63 8.39 45.23
C SER A 278 19.69 9.58 45.42
N TYR A 279 18.58 9.36 46.12
CA TYR A 279 17.61 10.41 46.46
C TYR A 279 17.90 10.98 47.85
N GLN A 280 17.79 12.29 48.01
CA GLN A 280 17.58 12.94 49.30
C GLN A 280 16.36 13.87 49.22
N TYR A 281 15.56 13.88 50.29
CA TYR A 281 14.41 14.76 50.44
C TYR A 281 14.81 16.04 51.20
N GLY A 282 14.42 17.20 50.68
CA GLY A 282 14.52 18.49 51.37
C GLY A 282 13.24 19.29 51.17
N THR A 283 12.47 19.52 52.24
CA THR A 283 11.17 20.19 52.17
C THR A 283 11.30 21.70 52.39
N GLY A 284 10.96 22.50 51.38
CA GLY A 284 10.85 23.96 51.49
C GLY A 284 9.90 24.51 50.42
N ASN A 285 8.88 25.27 50.83
CA ASN A 285 7.79 25.72 49.96
C ASN A 285 7.65 27.25 49.94
N PRO A 286 8.02 27.94 48.85
CA PRO A 286 7.71 29.35 48.61
C PRO A 286 6.60 29.51 47.56
N THR A 287 5.44 30.03 47.97
CA THR A 287 4.33 30.31 47.05
C THR A 287 4.62 31.48 46.11
N LEU A 288 4.78 31.21 44.80
CA LEU A 288 4.94 32.21 43.75
C LEU A 288 3.59 32.54 43.10
N ASN A 289 3.10 33.76 43.29
CA ASN A 289 1.75 34.17 42.89
C ASN A 289 1.75 34.88 41.52
N LEU A 290 1.74 34.09 40.43
CA LEU A 290 1.80 34.61 39.06
C LEU A 290 0.44 35.09 38.52
N GLY A 291 0.50 36.12 37.66
CA GLY A 291 -0.64 36.84 37.11
C GLY A 291 -1.42 36.08 36.04
N HIS A 292 -2.52 36.68 35.58
CA HIS A 292 -3.43 36.05 34.62
C HIS A 292 -2.78 35.92 33.22
N GLN A 293 -1.97 36.90 32.80
CA GLN A 293 -1.23 36.87 31.54
C GLN A 293 -0.12 35.80 31.54
N ASP A 294 0.68 35.71 32.61
CA ASP A 294 1.75 34.70 32.74
C ASP A 294 1.19 33.28 32.58
N LYS A 295 0.01 33.03 33.17
CA LYS A 295 -0.69 31.73 33.09
C LYS A 295 -1.20 31.42 31.68
N MET A 296 -1.65 32.41 30.91
CA MET A 296 -1.98 32.21 29.49
C MET A 296 -0.73 31.94 28.64
N GLN A 297 0.38 32.63 28.91
CA GLN A 297 1.61 32.50 28.13
C GLN A 297 2.39 31.21 28.45
N LEU A 298 2.33 30.72 29.69
CA LEU A 298 2.76 29.37 30.06
C LEU A 298 1.87 28.29 29.41
N ASN A 299 0.55 28.45 29.42
CA ASN A 299 -0.37 27.51 28.76
C ASN A 299 -0.13 27.47 27.24
N TRP A 300 0.09 28.61 26.59
CA TRP A 300 0.49 28.67 25.17
C TRP A 300 1.79 27.91 24.90
N ASN A 301 2.82 28.09 25.74
CA ASN A 301 4.09 27.37 25.57
C ASN A 301 3.99 25.86 25.89
N ALA A 302 3.10 25.46 26.81
CA ALA A 302 2.81 24.06 27.09
C ALA A 302 2.02 23.40 25.95
N GLN A 303 0.94 24.04 25.48
CA GLN A 303 0.18 23.61 24.30
C GLN A 303 1.05 23.56 23.05
N ARG A 304 1.92 24.56 22.84
CA ARG A 304 2.91 24.56 21.76
C ARG A 304 3.85 23.36 21.86
N LYS A 305 4.40 23.04 23.05
CA LYS A 305 5.22 21.83 23.24
C LYS A 305 4.43 20.53 23.03
N ILE A 306 3.13 20.50 23.32
CA ILE A 306 2.28 19.34 23.04
C ILE A 306 2.02 19.21 21.53
N PHE A 307 1.76 20.31 20.82
CA PHE A 307 1.62 20.32 19.36
C PHE A 307 2.93 19.98 18.64
N GLU A 308 4.06 20.55 19.07
CA GLU A 308 5.41 20.21 18.57
C GLU A 308 5.76 18.74 18.92
N GLY A 309 5.40 18.25 20.10
CA GLY A 309 5.60 16.85 20.51
C GLY A 309 4.76 15.84 19.73
N VAL A 310 3.51 16.17 19.39
CA VAL A 310 2.62 15.32 18.57
C VAL A 310 2.96 15.44 17.08
N ALA A 311 3.52 16.57 16.62
CA ALA A 311 3.99 16.74 15.25
C ALA A 311 5.30 15.97 14.94
N TYR A 312 6.05 15.52 15.95
CA TYR A 312 7.30 14.78 15.81
C TYR A 312 7.16 13.24 15.97
N SER A 313 6.08 12.67 15.44
CA SER A 313 6.21 11.31 14.91
C SER A 313 7.20 11.34 13.72
N ASN A 314 8.24 10.50 13.73
CA ASN A 314 9.37 10.57 12.79
C ASN A 314 9.05 10.07 11.37
N VAL A 315 7.91 10.48 10.80
CA VAL A 315 7.67 10.42 9.36
C VAL A 315 8.51 11.53 8.72
N GLN A 316 9.77 11.23 8.39
CA GLN A 316 10.44 12.06 7.39
C GLN A 316 9.58 12.03 6.12
N GLU A 317 9.17 13.21 5.66
CA GLU A 317 8.36 13.31 4.46
C GLU A 317 9.11 12.64 3.31
N ARG A 318 8.56 11.52 2.81
CA ARG A 318 9.19 10.73 1.76
C ARG A 318 9.40 11.66 0.56
N ARG A 319 10.63 11.75 0.05
CA ARG A 319 11.00 12.61 -1.08
C ARG A 319 11.31 11.78 -2.31
N CYS A 320 11.07 12.35 -3.50
CA CYS A 320 11.49 11.75 -4.77
C CYS A 320 12.96 11.34 -4.72
N ARG A 321 13.25 10.12 -5.16
CA ARG A 321 14.59 9.53 -5.17
C ARG A 321 15.52 10.34 -6.05
N CYS A 322 16.76 10.46 -5.61
CA CYS A 322 17.80 11.00 -6.46
C CYS A 322 18.21 9.96 -7.51
N LEU A 323 18.28 10.41 -8.76
CA LEU A 323 18.63 9.66 -9.95
C LEU A 323 19.88 10.24 -10.59
N SER A 324 20.63 9.42 -11.33
CA SER A 324 21.90 9.82 -11.93
C SER A 324 21.82 10.90 -13.03
N ASN A 325 20.61 11.26 -13.47
CA ASN A 325 20.36 12.38 -14.37
C ASN A 325 20.13 13.72 -13.63
N ASN A 326 20.01 13.72 -12.30
CA ASN A 326 19.77 14.92 -11.49
C ASN A 326 21.03 15.33 -10.71
N SER A 327 21.86 16.17 -11.33
CA SER A 327 23.10 16.71 -10.74
C SER A 327 22.92 17.58 -9.49
N SER A 328 21.69 18.02 -9.16
CA SER A 328 21.44 18.83 -7.95
C SER A 328 21.45 18.01 -6.65
N CYS A 329 21.20 16.69 -6.75
CA CYS A 329 21.18 15.77 -5.61
C CYS A 329 22.19 14.63 -5.71
N TRP A 330 22.64 14.29 -6.94
CA TRP A 330 23.48 13.12 -7.16
C TRP A 330 24.87 13.35 -6.54
N PRO A 331 25.47 12.35 -5.85
CA PRO A 331 26.77 12.53 -5.25
C PRO A 331 27.83 12.91 -6.28
N ASN A 332 28.72 13.82 -5.92
CA ASN A 332 29.82 14.24 -6.79
C ASN A 332 30.94 13.18 -6.82
N ALA A 333 31.91 13.36 -7.72
CA ALA A 333 33.01 12.40 -7.91
C ALA A 333 33.83 12.11 -6.63
N SER A 334 34.02 13.10 -5.75
CA SER A 334 34.73 12.90 -4.48
C SER A 334 33.95 12.01 -3.52
N VAL A 335 32.62 12.18 -3.42
CA VAL A 335 31.78 11.30 -2.60
C VAL A 335 31.79 9.87 -3.15
N TRP A 336 31.71 9.69 -4.47
CA TRP A 336 31.80 8.36 -5.09
C TRP A 336 33.17 7.71 -4.91
N GLN A 337 34.26 8.49 -4.93
CA GLN A 337 35.60 7.99 -4.63
C GLN A 337 35.71 7.53 -3.17
N THR A 338 35.37 8.37 -2.19
CA THR A 338 35.43 8.02 -0.76
C THR A 338 34.53 6.84 -0.42
N PHE A 339 33.37 6.72 -1.10
CA PHE A 339 32.53 5.54 -1.01
C PHE A 339 33.20 4.29 -1.59
N ASN A 340 33.80 4.38 -2.79
CA ASN A 340 34.50 3.25 -3.40
C ASN A 340 35.68 2.76 -2.54
N GLU A 341 36.41 3.68 -1.91
CA GLU A 341 37.48 3.38 -0.96
C GLU A 341 36.94 2.62 0.28
N SER A 342 35.77 3.00 0.82
CA SER A 342 35.15 2.32 1.96
C SER A 342 34.51 0.96 1.64
N ILE A 343 34.25 0.66 0.36
CA ILE A 343 33.85 -0.68 -0.13
C ILE A 343 34.98 -1.41 -0.88
N ASN A 344 36.24 -1.13 -0.55
CA ASN A 344 37.43 -1.82 -1.06
C ASN A 344 37.51 -1.92 -2.60
N GLY A 345 37.11 -0.86 -3.32
CA GLY A 345 37.21 -0.79 -4.77
C GLY A 345 36.06 -1.45 -5.55
N GLN A 346 34.98 -1.88 -4.87
CA GLN A 346 33.88 -2.64 -5.50
C GLN A 346 32.82 -1.80 -6.23
N LEU A 347 33.03 -0.50 -6.44
CA LEU A 347 32.16 0.33 -7.29
C LEU A 347 32.50 0.10 -8.77
N ILE A 348 31.52 -0.38 -9.54
CA ILE A 348 31.63 -0.67 -10.98
C ILE A 348 30.59 0.11 -11.79
N PHE A 349 30.76 0.13 -13.12
CA PHE A 349 29.96 0.95 -14.04
C PHE A 349 29.24 0.05 -15.07
N PRO A 350 28.03 -0.48 -14.78
CA PRO A 350 27.33 -1.38 -15.68
C PRO A 350 26.93 -0.71 -17.01
N LYS A 351 26.85 -1.53 -18.06
CA LYS A 351 26.31 -1.17 -19.38
C LYS A 351 25.34 -2.26 -19.84
N PRO A 352 24.36 -1.94 -20.70
CA PRO A 352 23.55 -2.95 -21.38
C PRO A 352 24.44 -3.98 -22.06
N SER A 353 24.05 -5.26 -22.00
CA SER A 353 24.91 -6.36 -22.44
C SER A 353 25.29 -6.29 -23.92
N ALA A 354 24.43 -5.70 -24.76
CA ALA A 354 24.67 -5.45 -26.19
C ALA A 354 25.49 -4.18 -26.51
N ALA A 355 25.94 -3.39 -25.52
CA ALA A 355 26.55 -2.08 -25.77
C ALA A 355 27.83 -2.13 -26.64
N VAL A 356 28.60 -3.23 -26.58
CA VAL A 356 29.81 -3.41 -27.40
C VAL A 356 29.55 -3.61 -28.90
N CYS A 357 28.34 -4.04 -29.28
CA CYS A 357 27.88 -4.08 -30.68
C CYS A 357 27.52 -2.68 -31.23
N ASN A 358 27.26 -1.73 -30.33
CA ASN A 358 26.67 -0.43 -30.65
C ASN A 358 27.59 0.75 -30.25
N SER A 359 28.89 0.49 -30.09
CA SER A 359 29.90 1.54 -29.94
C SER A 359 30.25 2.17 -31.29
N ASN A 360 30.87 3.35 -31.28
CA ASN A 360 31.38 4.00 -32.49
C ASN A 360 32.90 4.25 -32.37
N PRO A 361 33.76 3.52 -33.12
CA PRO A 361 33.42 2.37 -33.97
C PRO A 361 32.96 1.13 -33.17
N PRO A 362 32.23 0.17 -33.78
CA PRO A 362 31.83 -1.07 -33.11
C PRO A 362 33.02 -1.94 -32.73
N ASN A 363 33.04 -2.49 -31.51
CA ASN A 363 34.04 -3.50 -31.13
C ASN A 363 33.58 -4.88 -31.64
N VAL A 364 33.87 -5.15 -32.92
CA VAL A 364 33.42 -6.36 -33.64
C VAL A 364 33.71 -7.66 -32.87
N ASN A 365 34.93 -7.81 -32.33
CA ASN A 365 35.32 -9.04 -31.62
C ASN A 365 34.55 -9.22 -30.29
N ALA A 366 34.34 -8.12 -29.55
CA ALA A 366 33.51 -8.15 -28.35
C ALA A 366 32.03 -8.40 -28.68
N CYS A 367 31.54 -7.83 -29.78
CA CYS A 367 30.18 -8.06 -30.26
C CYS A 367 29.93 -9.53 -30.64
N ILE A 368 30.82 -10.15 -31.43
CA ILE A 368 30.74 -11.58 -31.76
C ILE A 368 30.68 -12.41 -30.47
N THR A 369 31.56 -12.14 -29.50
CA THR A 369 31.59 -12.83 -28.21
C THR A 369 30.29 -12.66 -27.41
N VAL A 370 29.65 -11.50 -27.48
CA VAL A 370 28.36 -11.22 -26.84
C VAL A 370 27.21 -11.93 -27.56
N THR A 371 27.19 -11.92 -28.90
CA THR A 371 26.18 -12.60 -29.72
C THR A 371 26.21 -14.12 -29.53
N GLU A 372 27.39 -14.74 -29.52
CA GLU A 372 27.58 -16.17 -29.23
C GLU A 372 27.08 -16.55 -27.83
N LYS A 373 27.31 -15.68 -26.83
CA LYS A 373 26.93 -15.93 -25.43
C LYS A 373 25.55 -15.38 -25.06
N TRP A 374 24.86 -14.72 -25.97
CA TRP A 374 23.58 -14.06 -25.73
C TRP A 374 22.51 -14.96 -25.10
N PRO A 375 22.30 -16.21 -25.57
CA PRO A 375 21.32 -17.12 -24.97
C PRO A 375 21.86 -17.89 -23.75
N ASN A 376 23.11 -17.65 -23.33
CA ASN A 376 23.74 -18.37 -22.23
C ASN A 376 23.38 -17.72 -20.87
N SER A 377 22.46 -18.35 -20.14
CA SER A 377 21.91 -17.81 -18.89
C SER A 377 22.97 -17.66 -17.79
N PHE A 378 24.03 -18.47 -17.82
CA PHE A 378 25.15 -18.35 -16.88
C PHE A 378 25.95 -17.09 -17.20
N TRP A 379 26.36 -16.90 -18.45
CA TRP A 379 27.06 -15.69 -18.88
C TRP A 379 26.28 -14.41 -18.58
N ARG A 380 24.95 -14.42 -18.80
CA ARG A 380 24.08 -13.29 -18.44
C ARG A 380 24.07 -13.02 -16.92
N SER A 381 24.05 -14.05 -16.06
CA SER A 381 24.12 -13.82 -14.60
C SER A 381 25.47 -13.24 -14.16
N GLU A 382 26.58 -13.57 -14.83
CA GLU A 382 27.90 -12.97 -14.58
C GLU A 382 28.02 -11.49 -15.01
N GLN A 383 27.04 -10.92 -15.73
CA GLN A 383 27.07 -9.51 -16.11
C GLN A 383 26.25 -8.65 -15.15
N ALA A 384 26.88 -7.66 -14.51
CA ALA A 384 26.19 -6.68 -13.67
C ALA A 384 25.05 -5.96 -14.42
N GLY A 385 25.24 -5.67 -15.71
CA GLY A 385 24.26 -4.98 -16.55
C GLY A 385 23.16 -5.84 -17.16
N ALA A 386 23.30 -7.17 -17.23
CA ALA A 386 22.36 -8.00 -17.98
C ALA A 386 21.13 -8.46 -17.18
N MET A 387 20.02 -8.67 -17.88
CA MET A 387 18.82 -9.37 -17.40
C MET A 387 18.60 -10.61 -18.28
N GLN A 388 17.91 -11.63 -17.76
CA GLN A 388 17.69 -12.88 -18.48
C GLN A 388 16.62 -12.72 -19.59
N SER A 389 15.72 -11.76 -19.44
CA SER A 389 14.81 -11.27 -20.48
C SER A 389 15.28 -9.90 -20.95
N ALA A 390 15.80 -9.79 -22.18
CA ALA A 390 16.66 -8.65 -22.57
C ALA A 390 15.96 -7.29 -22.60
N HIS A 391 14.68 -7.22 -22.94
CA HIS A 391 13.88 -5.97 -22.92
C HIS A 391 13.90 -5.20 -21.59
N TRP A 392 14.17 -5.88 -20.45
CA TRP A 392 14.35 -5.21 -19.15
C TRP A 392 15.70 -4.48 -19.00
N GLU A 393 16.65 -4.65 -19.93
CA GLU A 393 17.88 -3.85 -20.01
C GLU A 393 17.62 -2.53 -20.73
N ASN A 394 17.39 -2.58 -22.04
CA ASN A 394 17.15 -1.42 -22.88
C ASN A 394 16.60 -1.84 -24.26
N SER A 395 15.47 -1.26 -24.69
CA SER A 395 14.90 -1.47 -26.04
C SER A 395 15.69 -0.81 -27.19
N SER A 396 16.71 0.01 -26.90
CA SER A 396 17.58 0.67 -27.91
C SER A 396 18.98 0.03 -28.08
N CYS A 397 19.29 -1.05 -27.35
CA CYS A 397 20.56 -1.79 -27.47
C CYS A 397 20.29 -3.24 -27.89
N SER A 398 20.81 -3.67 -29.03
CA SER A 398 20.62 -5.02 -29.57
C SER A 398 21.90 -5.61 -30.15
N ILE A 399 22.01 -6.93 -30.16
CA ILE A 399 23.11 -7.68 -30.79
C ILE A 399 22.99 -7.80 -32.32
N PHE A 400 21.83 -7.46 -32.90
CA PHE A 400 21.55 -7.63 -34.34
C PHE A 400 21.70 -6.35 -35.16
N PHE A 401 21.99 -5.21 -34.52
CA PHE A 401 22.06 -3.90 -35.17
C PHE A 401 23.38 -3.20 -34.88
N ASN A 402 23.87 -2.45 -35.86
CA ASN A 402 24.74 -1.30 -35.62
C ASN A 402 23.84 -0.09 -35.25
N SER A 403 23.15 -0.13 -34.11
CA SER A 403 22.37 1.03 -33.67
C SER A 403 23.33 2.18 -33.38
N THR A 404 23.06 3.36 -33.95
CA THR A 404 23.83 4.58 -33.66
C THR A 404 23.56 5.11 -32.24
N THR A 405 22.59 4.56 -31.51
CA THR A 405 22.14 5.02 -30.20
C THR A 405 21.80 3.88 -29.23
N CYS A 406 22.83 3.19 -28.69
CA CYS A 406 22.64 2.35 -27.51
C CYS A 406 22.73 3.19 -26.23
N ASN A 407 21.57 3.52 -25.66
CA ASN A 407 21.45 4.29 -24.41
C ASN A 407 21.72 3.42 -23.16
N GLN A 408 21.70 4.03 -21.96
CA GLN A 408 21.82 3.27 -20.70
C GLN A 408 20.54 2.46 -20.38
N GLY A 409 19.36 2.95 -20.77
CA GLY A 409 18.07 2.28 -20.56
C GLY A 409 17.70 2.13 -19.08
N SER A 410 17.19 0.96 -18.71
CA SER A 410 16.91 0.60 -17.32
C SER A 410 18.14 0.10 -16.56
N VAL A 411 19.26 -0.15 -17.23
CA VAL A 411 20.48 -0.69 -16.59
C VAL A 411 21.10 0.35 -15.66
N PRO A 412 21.23 0.10 -14.35
CA PRO A 412 21.81 1.06 -13.40
C PRO A 412 23.23 1.52 -13.81
N ILE A 413 23.52 2.82 -13.69
CA ILE A 413 24.77 3.41 -14.21
C ILE A 413 25.99 3.15 -13.30
N LEU A 414 25.74 2.89 -12.02
CA LEU A 414 26.69 2.43 -11.02
C LEU A 414 26.16 1.16 -10.37
N ALA A 415 27.08 0.27 -9.98
CA ALA A 415 26.76 -0.86 -9.11
C ALA A 415 27.84 -1.06 -8.04
N VAL A 416 27.42 -1.59 -6.90
CA VAL A 416 28.28 -2.15 -5.87
C VAL A 416 28.34 -3.65 -6.06
N ASN A 417 29.54 -4.18 -6.29
CA ASN A 417 29.81 -5.60 -6.33
C ASN A 417 29.94 -6.16 -4.89
N ALA A 418 28.83 -6.62 -4.32
CA ALA A 418 28.81 -7.07 -2.94
C ALA A 418 29.40 -8.49 -2.82
N THR A 419 30.54 -8.57 -2.11
CA THR A 419 31.15 -9.82 -1.66
C THR A 419 31.05 -9.99 -0.14
N LEU A 420 30.99 -8.88 0.60
CA LEU A 420 30.96 -8.82 2.06
C LEU A 420 29.68 -8.11 2.57
N PRO A 421 29.15 -8.49 3.76
CA PRO A 421 28.05 -7.80 4.42
C PRO A 421 28.28 -6.29 4.57
N GLU A 422 29.51 -5.88 4.84
CA GLU A 422 29.91 -4.50 5.11
C GLU A 422 29.72 -3.61 3.86
N HIS A 423 29.87 -4.16 2.64
CA HIS A 423 29.59 -3.44 1.40
C HIS A 423 28.09 -3.11 1.28
N VAL A 424 27.21 -4.02 1.73
CA VAL A 424 25.76 -3.80 1.79
C VAL A 424 25.44 -2.70 2.81
N GLN A 425 26.02 -2.75 4.01
CA GLN A 425 25.80 -1.74 5.05
C GLN A 425 26.24 -0.34 4.59
N ALA A 426 27.44 -0.22 4.01
CA ALA A 426 27.95 1.04 3.45
C ALA A 426 27.05 1.55 2.31
N THR A 427 26.57 0.67 1.42
CA THR A 427 25.63 1.04 0.35
C THR A 427 24.34 1.62 0.92
N LEU A 428 23.75 0.99 1.93
CA LEU A 428 22.50 1.46 2.54
C LEU A 428 22.67 2.78 3.31
N GLN A 429 23.84 3.01 3.94
CA GLN A 429 24.19 4.30 4.53
C GLN A 429 24.26 5.41 3.47
N LEU A 430 24.91 5.15 2.32
CA LEU A 430 24.97 6.11 1.20
C LEU A 430 23.57 6.38 0.62
N VAL A 431 22.78 5.33 0.39
CA VAL A 431 21.42 5.40 -0.16
C VAL A 431 20.50 6.24 0.73
N ASN A 432 20.51 6.02 2.05
CA ASN A 432 19.79 6.87 3.01
C ASN A 432 20.26 8.33 2.93
N ARG A 433 21.58 8.56 2.98
CA ARG A 433 22.18 9.91 3.04
C ARG A 433 21.87 10.78 1.82
N TYR A 434 21.82 10.18 0.62
CA TYR A 434 21.60 10.90 -0.64
C TYR A 434 20.22 10.61 -1.28
N ASN A 435 19.32 9.93 -0.57
CA ASN A 435 17.99 9.52 -1.04
C ASN A 435 18.02 8.77 -2.39
N LEU A 436 19.05 7.94 -2.63
CA LEU A 436 19.28 7.34 -3.95
C LEU A 436 18.17 6.33 -4.31
N ARG A 437 17.86 6.21 -5.61
CA ARG A 437 17.11 5.06 -6.12
C ARG A 437 17.98 3.80 -6.03
N LEU A 438 17.64 2.88 -5.15
CA LEU A 438 18.32 1.58 -5.01
C LEU A 438 17.61 0.50 -5.84
N VAL A 439 18.41 -0.41 -6.39
CA VAL A 439 17.98 -1.67 -7.01
C VAL A 439 18.82 -2.80 -6.40
N ILE A 440 18.22 -3.99 -6.22
CA ILE A 440 18.94 -5.20 -5.76
C ILE A 440 18.88 -6.25 -6.87
N LYS A 441 20.02 -6.87 -7.21
CA LYS A 441 20.08 -7.99 -8.17
C LYS A 441 20.98 -9.11 -7.64
N THR A 442 20.51 -10.35 -7.77
CA THR A 442 21.40 -11.51 -7.87
C THR A 442 21.69 -11.81 -9.35
N THR A 443 20.74 -12.45 -10.05
CA THR A 443 21.01 -13.13 -11.34
C THR A 443 20.33 -12.51 -12.57
N GLY A 444 19.49 -11.48 -12.39
CA GLY A 444 18.72 -10.85 -13.47
C GLY A 444 17.53 -11.67 -14.01
N HIS A 445 17.11 -12.73 -13.30
CA HIS A 445 16.01 -13.65 -13.69
C HIS A 445 14.59 -13.08 -13.56
N ASP A 446 14.41 -11.81 -13.19
CA ASP A 446 13.08 -11.29 -12.87
C ASP A 446 12.27 -10.94 -14.13
N PHE A 447 11.10 -11.58 -14.29
CA PHE A 447 10.20 -11.38 -15.43
C PHE A 447 9.43 -10.04 -15.41
N SER A 448 9.46 -9.30 -14.31
CA SER A 448 8.71 -8.04 -14.11
C SER A 448 9.62 -6.80 -13.96
N GLY A 449 10.91 -6.94 -14.29
CA GLY A 449 11.88 -5.84 -14.25
C GLY A 449 12.28 -5.38 -12.84
N ARG A 450 12.00 -6.15 -11.79
CA ARG A 450 12.22 -5.72 -10.40
C ARG A 450 13.69 -5.57 -9.99
N SER A 451 14.61 -6.20 -10.72
CA SER A 451 16.06 -6.16 -10.43
C SER A 451 16.84 -5.18 -11.35
N THR A 452 16.17 -4.15 -11.86
CA THR A 452 16.74 -3.12 -12.76
C THR A 452 15.94 -1.81 -12.64
N ALA A 453 16.54 -0.64 -12.88
CA ALA A 453 15.84 0.65 -12.93
C ALA A 453 16.76 1.77 -13.48
N ASN A 454 16.20 2.60 -14.36
CA ASN A 454 16.90 3.77 -14.93
C ASN A 454 17.36 4.72 -13.81
N GLY A 455 18.56 5.29 -13.95
CA GLY A 455 19.11 6.30 -13.03
C GLY A 455 19.51 5.78 -11.65
N ALA A 456 19.39 4.49 -11.37
CA ALA A 456 19.60 3.89 -10.06
C ALA A 456 21.08 3.59 -9.71
N LEU A 457 21.31 3.34 -8.42
CA LEU A 457 22.45 2.57 -7.92
C LEU A 457 22.03 1.10 -7.76
N LEU A 458 22.80 0.18 -8.33
CA LEU A 458 22.61 -1.26 -8.15
C LEU A 458 23.42 -1.81 -6.98
N LEU A 459 22.79 -2.62 -6.13
CA LEU A 459 23.47 -3.55 -5.24
C LEU A 459 23.45 -4.95 -5.87
N TRP A 460 24.62 -5.43 -6.29
CA TRP A 460 24.77 -6.71 -6.99
C TRP A 460 25.33 -7.76 -6.05
N LEU A 461 24.50 -8.74 -5.66
CA LEU A 461 24.79 -9.75 -4.63
C LEU A 461 25.42 -11.04 -5.19
N HIS A 462 25.62 -11.12 -6.51
CA HIS A 462 26.01 -12.36 -7.23
C HIS A 462 27.29 -13.01 -6.70
N HIS A 463 28.27 -12.22 -6.28
CA HIS A 463 29.54 -12.72 -5.77
C HIS A 463 29.52 -13.13 -4.29
N MET A 464 28.38 -13.05 -3.59
CA MET A 464 28.20 -13.63 -2.25
C MET A 464 28.00 -15.15 -2.32
N LYS A 465 29.02 -15.88 -2.79
CA LYS A 465 29.02 -17.30 -3.18
C LYS A 465 29.39 -18.29 -2.04
N ASN A 466 29.05 -17.99 -0.78
CA ASN A 466 29.42 -18.88 0.34
C ASN A 466 28.46 -20.07 0.53
N PHE A 467 28.99 -21.18 1.05
CA PHE A 467 28.28 -22.41 1.42
C PHE A 467 28.71 -22.89 2.81
N THR A 468 27.76 -23.29 3.66
CA THR A 468 28.04 -23.93 4.96
C THR A 468 27.14 -25.14 5.18
N PHE A 469 27.73 -26.27 5.56
CA PHE A 469 26.98 -27.46 5.99
C PHE A 469 26.59 -27.35 7.46
N ILE A 470 25.38 -27.75 7.81
CA ILE A 470 24.88 -27.74 9.20
C ILE A 470 24.29 -29.12 9.50
N ASN A 471 24.88 -29.80 10.47
CA ASN A 471 24.52 -31.16 10.89
C ASN A 471 23.89 -31.12 12.29
N ASN A 472 22.78 -31.84 12.49
CA ASN A 472 22.03 -31.97 13.75
C ASN A 472 21.78 -30.62 14.46
N THR A 473 21.06 -29.72 13.79
CA THR A 473 20.64 -28.45 14.38
C THR A 473 19.22 -28.54 14.94
N LEU A 474 18.93 -27.80 16.00
CA LEU A 474 17.57 -27.59 16.50
C LEU A 474 17.00 -26.30 15.89
N SER A 475 15.75 -26.34 15.42
CA SER A 475 15.01 -25.11 15.11
C SER A 475 14.62 -24.39 16.41
N CYS A 476 14.25 -23.11 16.30
CA CYS A 476 13.62 -22.34 17.37
C CYS A 476 12.43 -23.05 18.05
N THR A 477 11.74 -23.94 17.33
CA THR A 477 10.54 -24.66 17.82
C THR A 477 10.85 -26.07 18.32
N GLY A 478 12.13 -26.41 18.52
CA GLY A 478 12.56 -27.73 19.00
C GLY A 478 12.53 -28.85 17.94
N GLU A 479 12.34 -28.53 16.66
CA GLU A 479 12.46 -29.50 15.57
C GLU A 479 13.92 -29.90 15.41
N ASN A 480 14.25 -31.20 15.53
CA ASN A 480 15.59 -31.70 15.24
C ASN A 480 15.76 -31.88 13.73
N ILE A 481 16.61 -31.04 13.13
CA ILE A 481 16.90 -31.01 11.70
C ILE A 481 18.29 -31.62 11.49
N SER A 482 18.30 -32.88 11.07
CA SER A 482 19.53 -33.68 10.93
C SER A 482 20.53 -33.07 9.93
N ASN A 483 20.05 -32.49 8.82
CA ASN A 483 20.91 -31.88 7.81
C ASN A 483 20.26 -30.61 7.23
N ALA A 484 21.03 -29.51 7.23
CA ALA A 484 20.67 -28.24 6.64
C ALA A 484 21.85 -27.65 5.86
N ILE A 485 21.57 -26.74 4.94
CA ILE A 485 22.56 -25.98 4.19
C ILE A 485 22.30 -24.49 4.36
N ARG A 486 23.35 -23.72 4.66
CA ARG A 486 23.32 -22.26 4.58
C ARG A 486 24.01 -21.81 3.29
N ILE A 487 23.31 -20.99 2.51
CA ILE A 487 23.72 -20.55 1.17
C ILE A 487 23.75 -19.02 1.09
N GLY A 488 24.77 -18.46 0.46
CA GLY A 488 24.93 -17.02 0.29
C GLY A 488 23.94 -16.40 -0.72
N ALA A 489 23.80 -15.08 -0.68
CA ALA A 489 22.88 -14.32 -1.54
C ALA A 489 23.15 -14.47 -3.05
N GLY A 490 24.40 -14.82 -3.41
CA GLY A 490 24.88 -15.00 -4.78
C GLY A 490 24.64 -16.39 -5.37
N ILE A 491 24.33 -17.38 -4.53
CA ILE A 491 24.24 -18.79 -4.93
C ILE A 491 23.03 -19.05 -5.85
N GLN A 492 23.26 -19.86 -6.88
CA GLN A 492 22.30 -20.29 -7.89
C GLN A 492 21.99 -21.79 -7.74
N TRP A 493 20.78 -22.23 -8.12
CA TRP A 493 20.33 -23.61 -7.83
C TRP A 493 21.24 -24.72 -8.38
N GLY A 494 21.84 -24.52 -9.56
CA GLY A 494 22.80 -25.48 -10.12
C GLY A 494 24.08 -25.64 -9.28
N GLU A 495 24.49 -24.60 -8.55
CA GLU A 495 25.59 -24.68 -7.58
C GLU A 495 25.14 -25.47 -6.33
N VAL A 496 23.94 -25.19 -5.81
CA VAL A 496 23.36 -25.88 -4.63
C VAL A 496 23.29 -27.39 -4.83
N TYR A 497 22.75 -27.85 -5.96
CA TYR A 497 22.59 -29.28 -6.20
C TYR A 497 23.92 -30.01 -6.37
N LYS A 498 24.88 -29.40 -7.08
CA LYS A 498 26.24 -29.95 -7.22
C LYS A 498 26.96 -30.03 -5.88
N TRP A 499 26.80 -29.01 -5.03
CA TRP A 499 27.45 -28.97 -3.73
C TRP A 499 26.81 -29.95 -2.73
N LEU A 500 25.49 -30.16 -2.76
CA LEU A 500 24.81 -31.17 -1.91
C LEU A 500 25.05 -32.62 -2.35
N ALA A 501 25.44 -32.84 -3.60
CA ALA A 501 25.70 -34.17 -4.15
C ALA A 501 26.75 -34.97 -3.34
N GLN A 502 27.78 -34.31 -2.82
CA GLN A 502 28.84 -34.94 -2.01
C GLN A 502 28.33 -35.55 -0.70
N TYR A 503 27.16 -35.11 -0.22
CA TYR A 503 26.49 -35.61 0.99
C TYR A 503 25.34 -36.59 0.68
N ASN A 504 25.09 -36.90 -0.61
CA ASN A 504 23.89 -37.57 -1.10
C ASN A 504 22.58 -36.88 -0.63
N LEU A 505 22.56 -35.54 -0.64
CA LEU A 505 21.43 -34.72 -0.22
C LEU A 505 20.83 -33.90 -1.39
N VAL A 506 19.65 -33.35 -1.17
CA VAL A 506 18.97 -32.38 -2.05
C VAL A 506 18.25 -31.32 -1.21
N ALA A 507 18.14 -30.10 -1.75
CA ALA A 507 17.31 -29.02 -1.22
C ALA A 507 16.14 -28.76 -2.19
N ILE A 508 15.01 -28.25 -1.71
CA ILE A 508 13.84 -27.99 -2.56
C ILE A 508 14.03 -26.64 -3.24
N GLY A 509 14.19 -26.65 -4.56
CA GLY A 509 14.54 -25.46 -5.34
C GLY A 509 14.08 -25.50 -6.80
N GLY A 510 14.43 -24.46 -7.55
CA GLY A 510 14.02 -24.30 -8.94
C GLY A 510 14.72 -25.27 -9.90
N ALA A 511 14.07 -25.55 -11.04
CA ALA A 511 14.63 -26.42 -12.08
C ALA A 511 15.70 -25.73 -12.95
N SER A 512 15.62 -24.40 -13.13
CA SER A 512 16.64 -23.64 -13.88
C SER A 512 17.90 -23.43 -13.04
N SER A 513 19.02 -23.96 -13.54
CA SER A 513 20.36 -23.90 -12.93
C SER A 513 20.81 -22.51 -12.47
N THR A 514 20.36 -21.45 -13.14
CA THR A 514 20.87 -20.08 -12.97
C THR A 514 19.96 -19.15 -12.17
N VAL A 515 18.81 -19.64 -11.70
CA VAL A 515 17.96 -18.90 -10.76
C VAL A 515 18.66 -18.79 -9.40
N GLY A 516 18.69 -17.58 -8.83
CA GLY A 516 19.32 -17.31 -7.54
C GLY A 516 18.54 -17.94 -6.39
N ALA A 517 19.16 -18.88 -5.68
CA ALA A 517 18.51 -19.73 -4.70
C ALA A 517 18.04 -18.98 -3.45
N SER A 518 18.78 -17.95 -3.03
CA SER A 518 18.45 -17.09 -1.88
C SER A 518 17.57 -15.88 -2.22
N GLY A 519 17.33 -15.64 -3.52
CA GLY A 519 16.74 -14.41 -4.04
C GLY A 519 15.21 -14.42 -4.13
N GLY A 520 14.66 -13.65 -5.09
CA GLY A 520 13.22 -13.51 -5.30
C GLY A 520 12.47 -14.83 -5.52
N PHE A 521 13.12 -15.83 -6.12
CA PHE A 521 12.57 -17.20 -6.24
C PHE A 521 12.07 -17.73 -4.89
N LEU A 522 12.93 -17.68 -3.86
CA LEU A 522 12.62 -18.21 -2.54
C LEU A 522 11.72 -17.24 -1.76
N GLN A 523 12.01 -15.94 -1.82
CA GLN A 523 11.27 -14.93 -1.07
C GLN A 523 9.82 -14.74 -1.57
N GLY A 524 9.52 -15.12 -2.81
CA GLY A 524 8.16 -15.19 -3.38
C GLY A 524 7.49 -16.58 -3.31
N GLY A 525 8.13 -17.59 -2.71
CA GLY A 525 7.56 -18.93 -2.48
C GLY A 525 8.41 -20.07 -3.07
N GLY A 526 8.68 -20.05 -4.37
CA GLY A 526 9.57 -20.99 -5.06
C GLY A 526 8.97 -22.38 -5.27
N HIS A 527 8.40 -22.65 -6.45
CA HIS A 527 7.98 -24.00 -6.83
C HIS A 527 9.15 -24.88 -7.26
N SER A 528 8.97 -26.19 -7.12
CA SER A 528 9.97 -27.20 -7.42
C SER A 528 9.33 -28.47 -7.98
N LEU A 529 10.10 -29.22 -8.76
CA LEU A 529 9.78 -30.61 -9.12
C LEU A 529 9.60 -31.52 -7.89
N LEU A 530 10.17 -31.11 -6.74
CA LEU A 530 10.05 -31.81 -5.46
C LEU A 530 8.96 -31.21 -4.55
N SER A 531 8.24 -30.16 -4.97
CA SER A 531 7.28 -29.48 -4.09
C SER A 531 6.06 -30.34 -3.72
N ARG A 532 5.63 -31.22 -4.62
CA ARG A 532 4.57 -32.21 -4.32
C ARG A 532 5.00 -33.23 -3.24
N TRP A 533 6.31 -33.43 -3.07
CA TRP A 533 6.90 -34.34 -2.06
C TRP A 533 7.23 -33.65 -0.72
N LYS A 534 7.63 -32.36 -0.72
CA LYS A 534 8.16 -31.67 0.49
C LYS A 534 7.58 -30.26 0.78
N GLY A 535 6.76 -29.69 -0.09
CA GLY A 535 6.30 -28.29 0.01
C GLY A 535 7.10 -27.33 -0.86
N PHE A 536 6.77 -26.04 -0.85
CA PHE A 536 7.50 -25.02 -1.59
C PHE A 536 8.91 -24.80 -1.02
N ALA A 537 9.80 -24.15 -1.78
CA ALA A 537 11.14 -23.82 -1.31
C ALA A 537 11.10 -22.94 -0.05
N ALA A 538 10.18 -21.97 0.00
CA ALA A 538 9.94 -21.13 1.17
C ALA A 538 9.40 -21.91 2.39
N ASP A 539 8.70 -23.03 2.19
CA ASP A 539 8.29 -23.92 3.30
C ASP A 539 9.54 -24.49 4.01
N GLN A 540 10.65 -24.72 3.28
CA GLN A 540 11.86 -25.36 3.81
C GLN A 540 12.76 -24.46 4.66
N VAL A 541 12.55 -23.14 4.65
CA VAL A 541 13.44 -22.17 5.30
C VAL A 541 13.45 -22.36 6.82
N ILE A 542 14.65 -22.24 7.41
CA ILE A 542 14.90 -22.32 8.85
C ILE A 542 15.18 -20.92 9.40
N GLU A 543 16.04 -20.16 8.73
CA GLU A 543 16.44 -18.80 9.07
C GLU A 543 16.93 -18.02 7.85
N TYR A 544 16.87 -16.69 7.92
CA TYR A 544 17.58 -15.75 7.06
C TYR A 544 18.57 -14.92 7.87
N ASP A 545 19.63 -14.47 7.21
CA ASP A 545 20.55 -13.43 7.70
C ASP A 545 20.48 -12.26 6.72
N VAL A 546 20.06 -11.10 7.24
CA VAL A 546 19.62 -9.96 6.44
C VAL A 546 20.19 -8.65 6.95
N ILE A 547 20.21 -7.62 6.10
CA ILE A 547 20.40 -6.23 6.51
C ILE A 547 19.13 -5.42 6.17
N MET A 548 18.57 -4.76 7.19
CA MET A 548 17.37 -3.92 7.07
C MET A 548 17.70 -2.52 6.49
N ALA A 549 16.67 -1.71 6.22
CA ALA A 549 16.83 -0.40 5.56
C ALA A 549 17.72 0.59 6.33
N ASP A 550 17.82 0.42 7.66
CA ASP A 550 18.67 1.21 8.56
C ASP A 550 20.14 0.73 8.62
N GLY A 551 20.49 -0.33 7.89
CA GLY A 551 21.83 -0.91 7.88
C GLY A 551 22.13 -1.88 9.02
N ARG A 552 21.18 -2.19 9.92
CA ARG A 552 21.37 -3.23 10.94
C ARG A 552 21.29 -4.62 10.33
N ARG A 553 22.31 -5.45 10.59
CA ARG A 553 22.30 -6.88 10.30
C ARG A 553 21.47 -7.63 11.36
N GLN A 554 20.69 -8.62 10.96
CA GLN A 554 19.81 -9.41 11.81
C GLN A 554 19.70 -10.87 11.34
N THR A 555 19.60 -11.79 12.30
CA THR A 555 19.03 -13.12 12.06
C THR A 555 17.50 -13.02 12.15
N VAL A 556 16.82 -13.76 11.28
CA VAL A 556 15.36 -13.71 11.11
C VAL A 556 14.86 -15.15 10.95
N ASN A 557 14.09 -15.63 11.93
CA ASN A 557 13.67 -17.04 12.03
C ASN A 557 12.36 -17.17 12.82
N SER A 558 11.94 -18.38 13.17
CA SER A 558 10.68 -18.63 13.90
C SER A 558 10.70 -18.24 15.40
N CYS A 559 11.77 -17.65 15.92
CA CYS A 559 11.82 -17.06 17.27
C CYS A 559 12.37 -15.61 17.33
N GLN A 560 13.01 -15.10 16.29
CA GLN A 560 13.58 -13.76 16.20
C GLN A 560 13.08 -13.07 14.93
N ASN A 561 12.51 -11.86 15.08
CA ASN A 561 11.90 -11.09 13.98
C ASN A 561 10.80 -11.89 13.23
N VAL A 562 9.91 -12.55 13.98
CA VAL A 562 9.00 -13.60 13.45
C VAL A 562 8.05 -13.14 12.34
N ASP A 563 7.56 -11.89 12.37
CA ASP A 563 6.73 -11.35 11.29
C ASP A 563 7.53 -11.08 10.01
N LEU A 564 8.78 -10.63 10.14
CA LEU A 564 9.70 -10.49 9.01
C LEU A 564 10.08 -11.88 8.45
N PHE A 565 10.18 -12.91 9.30
CA PHE A 565 10.40 -14.29 8.87
C PHE A 565 9.20 -14.85 8.10
N TRP A 566 7.98 -14.55 8.54
CA TRP A 566 6.74 -14.87 7.82
C TRP A 566 6.70 -14.18 6.46
N ALA A 567 7.01 -12.88 6.41
CA ALA A 567 6.99 -12.04 5.20
C ALA A 567 8.06 -12.41 4.16
N LEU A 568 9.29 -12.75 4.59
CA LEU A 568 10.37 -13.23 3.71
C LEU A 568 10.12 -14.64 3.15
N ARG A 569 9.00 -15.29 3.48
CA ARG A 569 8.62 -16.63 3.00
C ARG A 569 7.34 -16.57 2.15
N GLY A 570 7.29 -15.61 1.21
CA GLY A 570 6.22 -15.49 0.21
C GLY A 570 5.87 -14.06 -0.21
N GLY A 571 6.23 -13.05 0.60
CA GLY A 571 5.92 -11.63 0.35
C GLY A 571 6.76 -10.95 -0.74
N GLY A 572 7.68 -11.68 -1.36
CA GLY A 572 8.49 -11.23 -2.49
C GLY A 572 9.88 -10.71 -2.11
N GLY A 573 10.82 -10.90 -3.03
CA GLY A 573 12.20 -10.43 -2.85
C GLY A 573 12.37 -8.94 -3.10
N GLY A 574 13.31 -8.32 -2.38
CA GLY A 574 13.73 -6.94 -2.66
C GLY A 574 12.80 -5.84 -2.14
N THR A 575 11.90 -6.14 -1.19
CA THR A 575 11.08 -5.12 -0.50
C THR A 575 11.31 -5.03 1.02
N PHE A 576 11.61 -6.12 1.74
CA PHE A 576 11.75 -6.05 3.20
C PHE A 576 13.17 -5.76 3.70
N ALA A 577 14.17 -6.47 3.17
CA ALA A 577 15.55 -6.40 3.60
C ALA A 577 16.49 -6.95 2.51
N VAL A 578 17.79 -6.67 2.61
CA VAL A 578 18.81 -7.33 1.80
C VAL A 578 19.16 -8.67 2.45
N VAL A 579 18.72 -9.78 1.87
CA VAL A 579 19.14 -11.12 2.31
C VAL A 579 20.62 -11.34 1.94
N LEU A 580 21.44 -11.72 2.92
CA LEU A 580 22.86 -12.07 2.77
C LEU A 580 23.08 -13.57 2.67
N SER A 581 22.32 -14.35 3.43
CA SER A 581 22.28 -15.80 3.34
C SER A 581 20.97 -16.36 3.89
N VAL A 582 20.65 -17.59 3.51
CA VAL A 582 19.49 -18.34 3.99
C VAL A 582 19.89 -19.76 4.38
N THR A 583 19.29 -20.30 5.43
CA THR A 583 19.48 -21.70 5.86
C THR A 583 18.23 -22.51 5.53
N LEU A 584 18.42 -23.62 4.80
CA LEU A 584 17.36 -24.48 4.26
C LEU A 584 17.47 -25.90 4.82
N ARG A 585 16.33 -26.56 5.06
CA ARG A 585 16.26 -28.01 5.27
C ARG A 585 16.77 -28.75 4.02
N THR A 586 17.42 -29.89 4.24
CA THR A 586 17.86 -30.80 3.17
C THR A 586 17.33 -32.21 3.41
N TYR A 587 17.21 -32.99 2.34
CA TYR A 587 16.64 -34.34 2.35
C TYR A 587 17.58 -35.32 1.65
N PRO A 588 17.53 -36.63 1.99
CA PRO A 588 18.20 -37.67 1.21
C PRO A 588 17.85 -37.55 -0.28
N SER A 589 18.84 -37.70 -1.16
CA SER A 589 18.65 -37.59 -2.60
C SER A 589 17.67 -38.66 -3.10
N PRO A 590 16.50 -38.29 -3.67
CA PRO A 590 15.55 -39.25 -4.20
C PRO A 590 16.08 -39.89 -5.49
N SER A 591 15.63 -41.10 -5.80
CA SER A 591 15.66 -41.58 -7.19
C SER A 591 14.67 -40.77 -8.03
N MET A 592 14.90 -40.68 -9.34
CA MET A 592 14.05 -39.91 -10.24
C MET A 592 13.78 -40.72 -11.51
N ILE A 593 12.54 -40.71 -12.01
CA ILE A 593 12.24 -41.15 -13.39
C ILE A 593 11.85 -39.92 -14.20
N SER A 594 12.43 -39.72 -15.38
CA SER A 594 12.00 -38.69 -16.33
C SER A 594 11.18 -39.26 -17.47
N CYS A 595 10.13 -38.54 -17.87
CA CYS A 595 9.29 -38.79 -19.03
C CYS A 595 9.23 -37.52 -19.88
N ILE A 596 9.75 -37.57 -21.11
CA ILE A 596 9.78 -36.44 -22.03
C ILE A 596 9.15 -36.85 -23.35
N HIS A 597 8.03 -36.23 -23.72
CA HIS A 597 7.31 -36.50 -24.96
C HIS A 597 7.20 -35.22 -25.79
N PHE A 598 7.59 -35.29 -27.06
CA PHE A 598 7.29 -34.29 -28.07
C PHE A 598 6.19 -34.86 -28.97
N LEU A 599 4.99 -34.27 -28.90
CA LEU A 599 3.78 -34.79 -29.52
C LEU A 599 3.33 -33.84 -30.62
N LYS A 600 3.51 -34.23 -31.89
CA LYS A 600 2.91 -33.52 -33.02
C LYS A 600 1.58 -34.18 -33.41
N PRO A 601 0.41 -33.56 -33.12
CA PRO A 601 -0.88 -34.04 -33.57
C PRO A 601 -0.98 -34.07 -35.11
N PRO A 602 -1.78 -34.99 -35.69
CA PRO A 602 -2.01 -35.05 -37.13
C PRO A 602 -2.98 -33.96 -37.62
N ASN A 603 -3.85 -33.42 -36.74
CA ASN A 603 -4.75 -32.30 -37.03
C ASN A 603 -5.30 -31.66 -35.73
N ASN A 604 -5.94 -30.50 -35.86
CA ASN A 604 -6.48 -29.72 -34.72
C ASN A 604 -7.54 -30.48 -33.91
N THR A 605 -8.39 -31.29 -34.54
CA THR A 605 -9.43 -32.07 -33.84
C THR A 605 -8.79 -33.12 -32.93
N ARG A 606 -7.79 -33.84 -33.42
CA ARG A 606 -7.02 -34.81 -32.62
C ARG A 606 -6.19 -34.15 -31.53
N TYR A 607 -5.66 -32.95 -31.78
CA TYR A 607 -5.02 -32.13 -30.75
C TYR A 607 -6.00 -31.77 -29.62
N ALA A 608 -7.19 -31.27 -29.96
CA ALA A 608 -8.23 -30.97 -28.98
C ALA A 608 -8.59 -32.23 -28.16
N SER A 609 -8.87 -33.35 -28.81
CA SER A 609 -9.14 -34.63 -28.12
C SER A 609 -8.03 -35.02 -27.14
N PHE A 610 -6.76 -34.82 -27.49
CA PHE A 610 -5.63 -35.10 -26.60
C PHE A 610 -5.58 -34.13 -25.40
N VAL A 611 -5.85 -32.83 -25.60
CA VAL A 611 -5.86 -31.85 -24.49
C VAL A 611 -6.99 -32.16 -23.50
N HIS A 612 -8.18 -32.55 -23.96
CA HIS A 612 -9.25 -33.02 -23.06
C HIS A 612 -8.83 -34.27 -22.27
N HIS A 613 -8.29 -35.30 -22.94
CA HIS A 613 -7.83 -36.52 -22.29
C HIS A 613 -6.70 -36.26 -21.27
N PHE A 614 -5.72 -35.43 -21.63
CA PHE A 614 -4.64 -35.02 -20.73
C PHE A 614 -5.16 -34.30 -19.49
N VAL A 615 -6.08 -33.34 -19.64
CA VAL A 615 -6.64 -32.60 -18.49
C VAL A 615 -7.53 -33.49 -17.62
N GLN A 616 -8.27 -34.44 -18.20
CA GLN A 616 -9.01 -35.46 -17.44
C GLN A 616 -8.06 -36.39 -16.65
N LEU A 617 -6.87 -36.70 -17.18
CA LEU A 617 -5.89 -37.59 -16.55
C LEU A 617 -4.91 -36.86 -15.61
N LEU A 618 -4.81 -35.52 -15.67
CA LEU A 618 -3.91 -34.71 -14.83
C LEU A 618 -4.02 -35.03 -13.32
N PRO A 619 -5.24 -35.17 -12.73
CA PRO A 619 -5.36 -35.60 -11.33
C PRO A 619 -4.79 -36.99 -11.07
N THR A 620 -4.97 -37.96 -11.98
CA THR A 620 -4.39 -39.31 -11.85
C THR A 620 -2.87 -39.30 -11.94
N LEU A 621 -2.30 -38.49 -12.85
CA LEU A 621 -0.85 -38.26 -12.94
C LEU A 621 -0.33 -37.66 -11.63
N ALA A 622 -1.06 -36.69 -11.07
CA ALA A 622 -0.73 -36.05 -9.80
C ALA A 622 -0.81 -37.01 -8.61
N ASP A 623 -1.88 -37.79 -8.48
CA ASP A 623 -2.07 -38.75 -7.38
C ASP A 623 -1.04 -39.88 -7.43
N SER A 624 -0.58 -40.23 -8.64
CA SER A 624 0.53 -41.17 -8.88
C SER A 624 1.91 -40.60 -8.55
N GLY A 625 2.02 -39.31 -8.19
CA GLY A 625 3.26 -38.66 -7.76
C GLY A 625 3.99 -37.83 -8.82
N TRP A 626 3.51 -37.75 -10.07
CA TRP A 626 4.19 -36.97 -11.11
C TRP A 626 4.23 -35.47 -10.78
N ALA A 627 5.34 -34.82 -11.14
CA ALA A 627 5.51 -33.37 -11.13
C ALA A 627 6.29 -32.92 -12.38
N GLY A 628 6.08 -31.70 -12.86
CA GLY A 628 6.82 -31.19 -14.02
C GLY A 628 6.06 -30.18 -14.84
N TYR A 629 6.41 -30.12 -16.13
CA TYR A 629 6.03 -29.04 -17.03
C TYR A 629 5.38 -29.59 -18.30
N PHE A 630 4.35 -28.91 -18.80
CA PHE A 630 3.79 -29.16 -20.12
C PHE A 630 3.63 -27.86 -20.91
N TYR A 631 3.74 -27.96 -22.23
CA TYR A 631 3.81 -26.82 -23.14
C TYR A 631 2.85 -27.03 -24.32
N LEU A 632 1.94 -26.09 -24.54
CA LEU A 632 1.04 -26.05 -25.69
C LEU A 632 1.45 -24.91 -26.62
N THR A 633 1.83 -25.26 -27.85
CA THR A 633 1.93 -24.33 -28.99
C THR A 633 0.79 -24.61 -29.97
N MET A 634 0.61 -23.78 -31.00
CA MET A 634 -0.38 -24.05 -32.07
C MET A 634 -0.19 -25.39 -32.78
N GLU A 635 1.05 -25.92 -32.87
CA GLU A 635 1.38 -27.12 -33.65
C GLU A 635 1.77 -28.34 -32.81
N THR A 636 2.13 -28.17 -31.54
CA THR A 636 2.74 -29.22 -30.73
C THR A 636 2.32 -29.14 -29.26
N PHE A 637 2.20 -30.32 -28.65
CA PHE A 637 2.19 -30.50 -27.20
C PHE A 637 3.54 -31.08 -26.77
N THR A 638 4.12 -30.60 -25.68
CA THR A 638 5.33 -31.19 -25.07
C THR A 638 5.10 -31.51 -23.61
N LEU A 639 5.43 -32.72 -23.18
CA LEU A 639 5.43 -33.18 -21.79
C LEU A 639 6.88 -33.26 -21.29
N VAL A 640 7.16 -32.71 -20.11
CA VAL A 640 8.47 -32.76 -19.44
C VAL A 640 8.22 -33.07 -17.95
N PHE A 641 7.94 -34.34 -17.67
CA PHE A 641 7.41 -34.83 -16.39
C PHE A 641 8.41 -35.73 -15.66
N PHE A 642 8.34 -35.71 -14.33
CA PHE A 642 9.29 -36.35 -13.43
C PHE A 642 8.59 -37.03 -12.25
N LEU A 643 9.11 -38.18 -11.82
CA LEU A 643 8.53 -38.99 -10.75
C LEU A 643 9.58 -39.23 -9.65
N PRO A 644 9.62 -38.40 -8.58
CA PRO A 644 10.54 -38.56 -7.46
C PRO A 644 10.21 -39.79 -6.62
N ASN A 645 11.22 -40.62 -6.32
CA ASN A 645 11.07 -41.94 -5.70
C ASN A 645 10.12 -42.90 -6.44
N GLY A 646 9.94 -42.68 -7.75
CA GLY A 646 9.07 -43.49 -8.61
C GLY A 646 9.59 -44.90 -8.89
N ASN A 647 8.68 -45.75 -9.38
CA ASN A 647 9.00 -47.02 -10.01
C ASN A 647 8.50 -47.05 -11.47
N ASN A 648 9.03 -48.01 -12.25
CA ASN A 648 8.72 -48.09 -13.67
C ASN A 648 7.28 -48.56 -13.94
N ASP A 649 6.64 -49.27 -13.01
CA ASP A 649 5.28 -49.79 -13.20
C ASP A 649 4.22 -48.67 -13.13
N ILE A 650 4.37 -47.75 -12.17
CA ILE A 650 3.58 -46.52 -12.10
C ILE A 650 3.80 -45.68 -13.35
N ALA A 651 5.07 -45.50 -13.76
CA ALA A 651 5.41 -44.69 -14.93
C ALA A 651 4.83 -45.26 -16.23
N ASN A 652 5.01 -46.57 -16.46
CA ASN A 652 4.41 -47.29 -17.58
C ASN A 652 2.89 -47.20 -17.56
N THR A 653 2.24 -47.50 -16.43
CA THR A 653 0.77 -47.53 -16.33
C THR A 653 0.16 -46.17 -16.67
N THR A 654 0.64 -45.11 -16.03
CA THR A 654 0.07 -43.76 -16.15
C THR A 654 0.33 -43.10 -17.51
N ILE A 655 1.49 -43.33 -18.10
CA ILE A 655 1.81 -42.77 -19.44
C ILE A 655 1.22 -43.64 -20.56
N ASN A 656 1.06 -44.95 -20.38
CA ASN A 656 0.26 -45.76 -21.28
C ASN A 656 -1.22 -45.34 -21.26
N GLN A 657 -1.78 -44.97 -20.09
CA GLN A 657 -3.11 -44.37 -20.01
C GLN A 657 -3.19 -43.03 -20.74
N LEU A 658 -2.16 -42.18 -20.64
CA LEU A 658 -2.09 -40.89 -21.36
C LEU A 658 -2.01 -41.07 -22.90
N MET A 659 -1.21 -42.02 -23.37
CA MET A 659 -1.00 -42.25 -24.80
C MET A 659 -2.02 -43.20 -25.44
N ASN A 660 -2.89 -43.84 -24.64
CA ASN A 660 -3.93 -44.73 -25.15
C ASN A 660 -4.86 -44.01 -26.11
N ASN A 661 -5.21 -44.64 -27.24
CA ASN A 661 -5.94 -44.03 -28.36
C ASN A 661 -5.26 -42.83 -29.04
N PHE A 662 -3.97 -42.55 -28.81
CA PHE A 662 -3.21 -41.43 -29.41
C PHE A 662 -1.92 -41.86 -30.14
N THR A 663 -1.89 -43.10 -30.63
CA THR A 663 -0.76 -43.69 -31.38
C THR A 663 -0.62 -43.15 -32.82
N ASP A 664 -1.57 -42.35 -33.30
CA ASP A 664 -1.57 -41.61 -34.57
C ASP A 664 -0.78 -40.29 -34.53
N PHE A 665 -0.37 -39.85 -33.34
CA PHE A 665 0.52 -38.69 -33.20
C PHE A 665 1.93 -39.05 -33.69
N ASN A 666 2.62 -38.08 -34.28
CA ASN A 666 4.03 -38.27 -34.61
C ASN A 666 4.86 -37.99 -33.34
N PHE A 667 5.26 -39.07 -32.66
CA PHE A 667 6.13 -39.04 -31.47
C PHE A 667 7.41 -39.86 -31.70
N LYS A 668 8.52 -39.41 -31.12
CA LYS A 668 9.67 -40.29 -30.87
C LYS A 668 9.35 -41.12 -29.62
N GLN A 669 9.60 -42.43 -29.68
CA GLN A 669 9.24 -43.40 -28.62
C GLN A 669 9.62 -42.91 -27.21
N PRO A 670 8.77 -43.12 -26.18
CA PRO A 670 9.08 -42.77 -24.80
C PRO A 670 10.40 -43.38 -24.34
N ALA A 671 11.32 -42.51 -23.93
CA ALA A 671 12.55 -42.89 -23.26
C ALA A 671 12.40 -42.56 -21.77
N TYR A 672 11.75 -43.46 -21.01
CA TYR A 672 11.82 -43.39 -19.56
C TYR A 672 13.28 -43.58 -19.13
N HIS A 673 13.79 -42.65 -18.33
CA HIS A 673 15.13 -42.73 -17.79
C HIS A 673 15.05 -42.69 -16.27
N SER A 674 15.40 -43.81 -15.64
CA SER A 674 15.56 -43.95 -14.21
C SER A 674 16.95 -43.47 -13.80
N TYR A 675 17.02 -42.62 -12.77
CA TYR A 675 18.23 -42.05 -12.22
C TYR A 675 18.34 -42.42 -10.74
N PRO A 676 19.49 -42.94 -10.26
CA PRO A 676 19.64 -43.38 -8.88
C PRO A 676 19.61 -42.23 -7.86
N THR A 677 19.92 -41.01 -8.28
CA THR A 677 19.95 -39.81 -7.42
C THR A 677 19.46 -38.56 -8.17
N PHE A 678 18.94 -37.57 -7.43
CA PHE A 678 18.49 -36.30 -8.01
C PHE A 678 19.60 -35.58 -8.79
N ILE A 679 20.85 -35.62 -8.34
CA ILE A 679 21.97 -35.00 -9.07
C ILE A 679 22.23 -35.69 -10.42
N SER A 680 22.19 -37.02 -10.48
CA SER A 680 22.38 -37.76 -11.74
C SER A 680 21.28 -37.48 -12.77
N PHE A 681 20.06 -37.20 -12.29
CA PHE A 681 18.96 -36.67 -13.09
C PHE A 681 19.21 -35.22 -13.53
N PHE A 682 19.52 -34.33 -12.59
CA PHE A 682 19.69 -32.89 -12.82
C PHE A 682 20.80 -32.60 -13.85
N VAL A 683 21.98 -33.19 -13.67
CA VAL A 683 23.12 -33.08 -14.61
C VAL A 683 22.73 -33.53 -16.03
N LYS A 684 21.86 -34.54 -16.16
CA LYS A 684 21.50 -35.12 -17.46
C LYS A 684 20.35 -34.39 -18.18
N ILE A 685 19.43 -33.77 -17.44
CA ILE A 685 18.17 -33.24 -17.99
C ILE A 685 18.00 -31.72 -17.81
N LEU A 686 18.57 -31.12 -16.75
CA LEU A 686 18.26 -29.74 -16.32
C LEU A 686 19.48 -28.81 -16.24
N GLU A 687 20.71 -29.35 -16.22
CA GLU A 687 21.94 -28.54 -16.13
C GLU A 687 22.33 -27.83 -17.45
N SER A 688 21.40 -27.69 -18.39
CA SER A 688 21.59 -26.85 -19.56
C SER A 688 21.50 -25.36 -19.21
N SER A 689 22.04 -24.52 -20.11
CA SER A 689 21.64 -23.11 -20.12
C SER A 689 20.15 -23.01 -20.41
N SER A 690 19.43 -22.21 -19.63
CA SER A 690 18.05 -21.85 -19.97
C SER A 690 18.04 -20.94 -21.21
N ALA A 691 17.03 -21.08 -22.06
CA ALA A 691 16.86 -20.22 -23.23
C ALA A 691 16.52 -18.78 -22.77
N THR A 692 17.52 -17.91 -22.80
CA THR A 692 17.50 -16.56 -22.23
C THR A 692 17.99 -15.54 -23.27
N GLY A 693 18.06 -14.25 -22.92
CA GLY A 693 18.39 -13.18 -23.86
C GLY A 693 17.27 -12.83 -24.85
N ASN A 694 16.22 -13.65 -24.93
CA ASN A 694 15.00 -13.31 -25.67
C ASN A 694 14.22 -12.19 -24.95
N ASN A 695 13.41 -11.45 -25.71
CA ASN A 695 12.39 -10.59 -25.12
C ASN A 695 11.13 -11.43 -24.91
N VAL A 696 10.60 -11.41 -23.69
CA VAL A 696 9.42 -12.21 -23.30
C VAL A 696 8.64 -11.48 -22.22
N ILE A 697 7.32 -11.38 -22.40
CA ILE A 697 6.36 -10.99 -21.37
C ILE A 697 5.40 -12.14 -21.13
N LEU A 698 5.03 -12.34 -19.87
CA LEU A 698 4.20 -13.45 -19.43
C LEU A 698 3.27 -13.02 -18.29
N GLY A 699 2.24 -13.81 -18.07
CA GLY A 699 1.35 -13.70 -16.92
C GLY A 699 0.70 -15.04 -16.62
N SER A 700 0.05 -15.17 -15.46
CA SER A 700 -0.30 -16.48 -14.93
C SER A 700 -1.53 -16.53 -14.04
N ARG A 701 -2.06 -17.74 -13.86
CA ARG A 701 -3.10 -18.07 -12.87
C ARG A 701 -2.81 -19.40 -12.19
N LEU A 702 -3.18 -19.51 -10.92
CA LEU A 702 -3.18 -20.73 -10.14
C LEU A 702 -4.55 -21.40 -10.28
N ILE A 703 -4.59 -22.61 -10.85
CA ILE A 703 -5.85 -23.32 -11.15
C ILE A 703 -6.17 -24.29 -10.01
N PRO A 704 -7.30 -24.12 -9.29
CA PRO A 704 -7.68 -25.00 -8.19
C PRO A 704 -7.84 -26.46 -8.61
N GLU A 705 -7.33 -27.39 -7.81
CA GLU A 705 -7.41 -28.83 -8.05
C GLU A 705 -8.86 -29.30 -8.22
N ILE A 706 -9.77 -28.76 -7.40
CA ILE A 706 -11.19 -29.08 -7.42
C ILE A 706 -11.88 -28.72 -8.74
N ILE A 707 -11.43 -27.67 -9.44
CA ILE A 707 -11.96 -27.30 -10.77
C ILE A 707 -11.48 -28.30 -11.82
N ILE A 708 -10.21 -28.73 -11.76
CA ILE A 708 -9.66 -29.71 -12.71
C ILE A 708 -10.32 -31.09 -12.51
N ARG A 709 -10.57 -31.50 -11.26
CA ARG A 709 -11.27 -32.77 -10.98
C ARG A 709 -12.75 -32.73 -11.37
N ASN A 710 -13.45 -31.61 -11.16
CA ASN A 710 -14.91 -31.54 -11.39
C ASN A 710 -15.31 -31.05 -12.79
N GLN A 711 -14.47 -30.26 -13.46
CA GLN A 711 -14.77 -29.57 -14.72
C GLN A 711 -13.62 -29.71 -15.77
N PRO A 712 -13.00 -30.90 -15.96
CA PRO A 712 -11.80 -31.04 -16.78
C PRO A 712 -12.00 -30.63 -18.25
N ASN A 713 -13.21 -30.80 -18.80
CA ASN A 713 -13.52 -30.36 -20.16
C ASN A 713 -13.44 -28.83 -20.29
N GLN A 714 -14.10 -28.08 -19.40
CA GLN A 714 -14.06 -26.61 -19.42
C GLN A 714 -12.63 -26.06 -19.25
N VAL A 715 -11.79 -26.74 -18.45
CA VAL A 715 -10.36 -26.41 -18.32
C VAL A 715 -9.62 -26.66 -19.63
N ALA A 716 -9.86 -27.79 -20.32
CA ALA A 716 -9.28 -28.10 -21.62
C ALA A 716 -9.74 -27.14 -22.73
N ASP A 717 -11.04 -26.83 -22.80
CA ASP A 717 -11.62 -25.83 -23.71
C ASP A 717 -10.94 -24.46 -23.52
N THR A 718 -10.75 -24.04 -22.26
CA THR A 718 -10.06 -22.79 -21.91
C THR A 718 -8.60 -22.80 -22.35
N PHE A 719 -7.87 -23.91 -22.16
CA PHE A 719 -6.48 -24.04 -22.64
C PHE A 719 -6.39 -23.95 -24.19
N LEU A 720 -7.37 -24.51 -24.89
CA LEU A 720 -7.46 -24.44 -26.36
C LEU A 720 -7.82 -23.03 -26.85
N GLN A 721 -8.68 -22.29 -26.13
CA GLN A 721 -9.09 -20.91 -26.41
C GLN A 721 -7.99 -19.87 -26.13
N VAL A 722 -7.22 -20.06 -25.06
CA VAL A 722 -6.11 -19.16 -24.68
C VAL A 722 -5.01 -19.17 -25.74
N LYS A 723 -4.70 -20.33 -26.31
CA LYS A 723 -3.64 -20.53 -27.31
C LYS A 723 -4.00 -19.95 -28.70
N ASP A 724 -3.35 -18.84 -29.11
CA ASP A 724 -3.56 -18.15 -30.40
C ASP A 724 -2.29 -17.88 -31.23
N GLY A 725 -2.38 -18.04 -32.55
CA GLY A 725 -1.36 -17.56 -33.51
C GLY A 725 0.07 -18.10 -33.33
N ASN A 726 1.00 -17.56 -34.11
CA ASN A 726 2.42 -17.90 -34.00
C ASN A 726 3.09 -17.10 -32.88
N GLY A 727 3.95 -17.76 -32.09
CA GLY A 727 4.70 -17.13 -31.00
C GLY A 727 3.97 -17.05 -29.65
N SER A 728 2.77 -17.62 -29.52
CA SER A 728 2.17 -17.89 -28.20
C SER A 728 2.71 -19.17 -27.60
N LEU A 729 2.80 -19.18 -26.27
CA LEU A 729 3.16 -20.35 -25.49
C LEU A 729 2.30 -20.40 -24.22
N LEU A 730 1.50 -21.46 -24.08
CA LEU A 730 0.80 -21.77 -22.83
C LEU A 730 1.59 -22.88 -22.12
N ILE A 731 2.07 -22.58 -20.91
CA ILE A 731 2.86 -23.49 -20.07
C ILE A 731 2.01 -23.87 -18.86
N GLY A 732 2.03 -25.15 -18.48
CA GLY A 732 1.45 -25.63 -17.22
C GLY A 732 2.49 -26.31 -16.34
N HIS A 733 2.61 -25.86 -15.10
CA HIS A 733 3.47 -26.44 -14.08
C HIS A 733 2.63 -27.31 -13.14
N LEU A 734 2.76 -28.63 -13.23
CA LEU A 734 2.23 -29.59 -12.25
C LEU A 734 3.23 -29.66 -11.08
N VAL A 735 3.16 -28.67 -10.19
CA VAL A 735 4.11 -28.48 -9.07
C VAL A 735 3.42 -28.25 -7.73
N ALA A 736 2.09 -28.09 -7.72
CA ALA A 736 1.26 -27.97 -6.53
C ALA A 736 0.44 -29.25 -6.28
N GLY A 737 -0.42 -29.27 -5.26
CA GLY A 737 -0.99 -30.51 -4.72
C GLY A 737 0.01 -31.31 -3.87
N GLY A 738 -0.46 -32.38 -3.22
CA GLY A 738 0.38 -33.18 -2.33
C GLY A 738 0.90 -32.37 -1.13
N LYS A 739 2.19 -32.47 -0.79
CA LYS A 739 2.77 -31.73 0.35
C LYS A 739 2.83 -30.21 0.13
N ALA A 740 2.67 -29.72 -1.10
CA ALA A 740 2.52 -28.28 -1.38
C ALA A 740 1.20 -27.70 -0.84
N SER A 741 0.16 -28.53 -0.72
CA SER A 741 -1.17 -28.16 -0.18
C SER A 741 -1.24 -28.08 1.35
N ASP A 742 -0.11 -28.18 2.05
CA ASP A 742 -0.05 -28.07 3.50
C ASP A 742 -0.40 -26.66 4.00
N THR A 743 -1.60 -26.52 4.56
CA THR A 743 -2.12 -25.27 5.15
C THR A 743 -1.61 -24.98 6.56
N THR A 744 -0.84 -25.89 7.19
CA THR A 744 -0.23 -25.65 8.52
C THR A 744 1.04 -24.80 8.44
N GLN A 745 1.52 -24.50 7.23
CA GLN A 745 2.72 -23.70 6.99
C GLN A 745 2.49 -22.22 7.34
N ASN A 746 3.03 -21.79 8.49
CA ASN A 746 3.03 -20.38 8.88
C ASN A 746 4.05 -19.57 8.05
N ASN A 747 3.62 -19.14 6.87
CA ASN A 747 4.34 -18.23 5.98
C ASN A 747 3.37 -17.41 5.10
N SER A 748 3.89 -16.44 4.34
CA SER A 748 3.09 -15.54 3.51
C SER A 748 3.02 -15.95 2.03
N ILE A 749 3.16 -17.24 1.71
CA ILE A 749 2.89 -17.75 0.36
C ILE A 749 1.40 -17.56 0.07
N ASN A 750 1.06 -17.04 -1.11
CA ASN A 750 -0.32 -16.86 -1.56
C ASN A 750 -1.17 -18.13 -1.29
N PRO A 751 -2.22 -18.07 -0.45
CA PRO A 751 -3.03 -19.24 -0.09
C PRO A 751 -3.62 -20.01 -1.27
N ALA A 752 -3.83 -19.38 -2.44
CA ALA A 752 -4.27 -20.05 -3.66
C ALA A 752 -3.30 -21.17 -4.11
N TRP A 753 -2.02 -21.11 -3.75
CA TRP A 753 -1.07 -22.21 -3.99
C TRP A 753 -1.42 -23.49 -3.24
N ARG A 754 -2.12 -23.41 -2.10
CA ARG A 754 -2.46 -24.57 -1.28
C ARG A 754 -3.64 -25.36 -1.86
N THR A 755 -4.53 -24.70 -2.60
CA THR A 755 -5.68 -25.32 -3.30
C THR A 755 -5.43 -25.58 -4.78
N ALA A 756 -4.37 -25.04 -5.36
CA ALA A 756 -3.99 -25.25 -6.75
C ALA A 756 -3.39 -26.64 -7.01
N LEU A 757 -3.66 -27.18 -8.20
CA LEU A 757 -2.89 -28.29 -8.78
C LEU A 757 -1.88 -27.79 -9.82
N LEU A 758 -2.30 -26.79 -10.61
CA LEU A 758 -1.51 -26.22 -11.70
C LEU A 758 -1.20 -24.76 -11.45
N HIS A 759 0.01 -24.37 -11.82
CA HIS A 759 0.33 -22.99 -12.15
C HIS A 759 0.42 -22.86 -13.68
N MET A 760 -0.48 -22.08 -14.27
CA MET A 760 -0.57 -21.88 -15.72
C MET A 760 0.00 -20.52 -16.08
N ILE A 761 0.93 -20.48 -17.05
CA ILE A 761 1.57 -19.28 -17.57
C ILE A 761 1.23 -19.14 -19.05
N TYR A 762 0.76 -17.96 -19.47
CA TYR A 762 0.69 -17.58 -20.87
C TYR A 762 1.80 -16.57 -21.18
N ALA A 763 2.56 -16.80 -22.25
CA ALA A 763 3.73 -16.00 -22.61
C ALA A 763 3.76 -15.61 -24.10
N ARG A 764 4.35 -14.45 -24.39
CA ARG A 764 4.64 -13.94 -25.73
C ARG A 764 6.06 -13.39 -25.81
N SER A 765 6.74 -13.68 -26.91
CA SER A 765 8.10 -13.22 -27.20
C SER A 765 8.17 -12.39 -28.47
N TRP A 766 9.18 -11.53 -28.61
CA TRP A 766 9.39 -10.68 -29.78
C TRP A 766 10.88 -10.45 -30.09
N ASN A 767 11.15 -10.08 -31.35
CA ASN A 767 12.49 -9.76 -31.83
C ASN A 767 12.85 -8.32 -31.45
N ASP A 768 14.15 -8.01 -31.31
CA ASP A 768 14.65 -6.67 -31.02
C ASP A 768 14.20 -5.60 -32.05
N SER A 769 13.77 -6.02 -33.24
CA SER A 769 13.23 -5.17 -34.30
C SER A 769 11.75 -4.75 -34.11
N THR A 770 11.03 -5.31 -33.15
CA THR A 770 9.59 -5.08 -32.97
C THR A 770 9.32 -3.70 -32.35
N SER A 771 8.38 -2.93 -32.92
CA SER A 771 8.07 -1.57 -32.47
C SER A 771 7.57 -1.53 -31.02
N ILE A 772 7.78 -0.41 -30.31
CA ILE A 772 7.28 -0.25 -28.93
C ILE A 772 5.75 -0.38 -28.88
N GLU A 773 5.04 0.14 -29.89
CA GLU A 773 3.58 0.02 -30.02
C GLU A 773 3.12 -1.45 -30.11
N ASP A 774 3.87 -2.29 -30.83
CA ASP A 774 3.56 -3.72 -30.96
C ASP A 774 3.98 -4.52 -29.71
N GLN A 775 5.04 -4.10 -29.01
CA GLN A 775 5.38 -4.63 -27.68
C GLN A 775 4.25 -4.35 -26.67
N GLU A 776 3.66 -3.16 -26.70
CA GLU A 776 2.48 -2.84 -25.88
C GLU A 776 1.24 -3.67 -26.27
N LYS A 777 1.00 -3.93 -27.56
CA LYS A 777 -0.09 -4.81 -28.01
C LYS A 777 0.11 -6.25 -27.49
N LEU A 778 1.34 -6.77 -27.56
CA LEU A 778 1.67 -8.08 -27.00
C LEU A 778 1.51 -8.13 -25.47
N ALA A 779 1.84 -7.05 -24.76
CA ALA A 779 1.63 -6.94 -23.32
C ALA A 779 0.12 -6.96 -22.96
N LYS A 780 -0.69 -6.15 -23.64
CA LYS A 780 -2.16 -6.10 -23.46
C LYS A 780 -2.81 -7.46 -23.75
N LEU A 781 -2.35 -8.13 -24.82
CA LEU A 781 -2.79 -9.48 -25.17
C LEU A 781 -2.42 -10.53 -24.10
N VAL A 782 -1.27 -10.40 -23.43
CA VAL A 782 -0.94 -11.26 -22.28
C VAL A 782 -1.93 -11.05 -21.15
N THR A 783 -2.26 -9.80 -20.79
CA THR A 783 -3.27 -9.50 -19.77
C THR A 783 -4.64 -10.11 -20.14
N GLU A 784 -5.13 -9.88 -21.35
CA GLU A 784 -6.42 -10.42 -21.84
C GLU A 784 -6.48 -11.96 -21.78
N LYS A 785 -5.41 -12.64 -22.18
CA LYS A 785 -5.34 -14.11 -22.17
C LYS A 785 -5.23 -14.69 -20.75
N VAL A 786 -4.63 -13.94 -19.83
CA VAL A 786 -4.57 -14.26 -18.40
C VAL A 786 -5.92 -14.02 -17.70
N GLU A 787 -6.70 -13.03 -18.16
CA GLU A 787 -8.10 -12.85 -17.74
C GLU A 787 -9.03 -13.97 -18.25
N ILE A 788 -8.75 -14.59 -19.40
CA ILE A 788 -9.45 -15.83 -19.81
C ILE A 788 -9.11 -16.98 -18.84
N LEU A 789 -7.83 -17.19 -18.49
CA LEU A 789 -7.43 -18.20 -17.49
C LEU A 789 -8.05 -17.93 -16.11
N GLN A 790 -8.37 -16.68 -15.77
CA GLN A 790 -9.02 -16.33 -14.51
C GLN A 790 -10.40 -16.95 -14.34
N THR A 791 -11.14 -17.20 -15.44
CA THR A 791 -12.50 -17.75 -15.40
C THR A 791 -12.55 -19.14 -14.75
N ILE A 792 -11.60 -20.01 -15.06
CA ILE A 792 -11.44 -21.36 -14.46
C ILE A 792 -10.60 -21.37 -13.17
N ALA A 793 -10.00 -20.23 -12.81
CA ALA A 793 -9.11 -20.11 -11.64
C ALA A 793 -9.83 -19.66 -10.35
N GLY A 794 -11.16 -19.63 -10.33
CA GLY A 794 -11.95 -19.07 -9.22
C GLY A 794 -12.29 -17.57 -9.36
N GLY A 795 -12.18 -17.00 -10.57
CA GLY A 795 -12.65 -15.64 -10.84
C GLY A 795 -11.89 -14.57 -10.07
N SER A 796 -12.59 -13.69 -9.36
CA SER A 796 -11.96 -12.64 -8.54
C SER A 796 -11.01 -13.21 -7.48
N GLN A 797 -11.33 -14.38 -6.91
CA GLN A 797 -10.53 -15.06 -5.87
C GLN A 797 -9.31 -15.82 -6.41
N SER A 798 -9.07 -15.81 -7.73
CA SER A 798 -7.90 -16.49 -8.32
C SER A 798 -6.57 -15.88 -7.85
N GLY A 799 -5.57 -16.72 -7.58
CA GLY A 799 -4.18 -16.29 -7.37
C GLY A 799 -3.31 -16.34 -8.63
N SER A 800 -2.18 -15.65 -8.56
CA SER A 800 -1.07 -15.65 -9.52
C SER A 800 0.25 -15.83 -8.75
N TYR A 801 1.29 -16.37 -9.38
CA TYR A 801 2.61 -16.48 -8.75
C TYR A 801 3.45 -15.24 -9.05
N MET A 802 3.71 -14.41 -8.05
CA MET A 802 4.32 -13.08 -8.26
C MET A 802 5.68 -13.08 -8.98
N ASN A 803 6.40 -14.20 -9.00
CA ASN A 803 7.68 -14.33 -9.72
C ASN A 803 7.49 -14.61 -11.22
N GLU A 804 6.35 -15.14 -11.64
CA GLU A 804 6.01 -15.54 -13.01
C GLU A 804 4.61 -14.98 -13.37
N ALA A 805 4.40 -13.67 -13.21
CA ALA A 805 3.10 -12.99 -13.38
C ALA A 805 3.19 -11.69 -14.19
N ASP A 806 2.02 -11.18 -14.60
CA ASP A 806 1.88 -10.04 -15.52
C ASP A 806 2.40 -8.74 -14.88
N PRO A 807 3.38 -8.05 -15.49
CA PRO A 807 3.84 -6.72 -15.08
C PRO A 807 2.74 -5.64 -15.05
N ASN A 808 1.55 -5.93 -15.61
CA ASN A 808 0.36 -5.09 -15.67
C ASN A 808 -0.86 -5.67 -14.90
N GLU A 809 -0.66 -6.75 -14.13
CA GLU A 809 -1.70 -7.45 -13.34
C GLU A 809 -2.62 -6.47 -12.59
N ARG A 810 -3.93 -6.57 -12.86
CA ARG A 810 -5.00 -5.86 -12.15
C ARG A 810 -5.22 -6.49 -10.77
N ASP A 811 -5.49 -5.67 -9.76
CA ASP A 811 -5.65 -6.10 -8.37
C ASP A 811 -4.49 -6.95 -7.83
N TRP A 812 -3.26 -6.65 -8.28
CA TRP A 812 -2.05 -7.43 -7.97
C TRP A 812 -1.83 -7.67 -6.47
N GLN A 813 -2.26 -6.77 -5.58
CA GLN A 813 -2.23 -7.00 -4.13
C GLN A 813 -3.00 -8.27 -3.73
N GLN A 814 -4.15 -8.51 -4.33
CA GLN A 814 -4.96 -9.72 -4.11
C GLN A 814 -4.43 -10.89 -4.94
N LYS A 815 -4.09 -10.66 -6.22
CA LYS A 815 -3.61 -11.73 -7.10
C LYS A 815 -2.28 -12.34 -6.62
N PHE A 816 -1.36 -11.54 -6.06
CA PHE A 816 -0.03 -12.01 -5.68
C PHE A 816 0.06 -12.51 -4.24
N PHE A 817 -0.77 -11.98 -3.31
CA PHE A 817 -0.70 -12.30 -1.87
C PHE A 817 -1.99 -12.92 -1.30
N GLY A 818 -3.02 -13.10 -2.13
CA GLY A 818 -4.26 -13.83 -1.83
C GLY A 818 -5.41 -12.97 -1.28
N SER A 819 -5.12 -11.97 -0.44
CA SER A 819 -6.14 -11.04 0.07
C SER A 819 -5.56 -9.68 0.44
N LEU A 820 -6.41 -8.66 0.53
CA LEU A 820 -6.03 -7.34 1.04
C LEU A 820 -5.63 -7.38 2.53
N GLU A 821 -6.13 -8.34 3.31
CA GLU A 821 -5.72 -8.54 4.70
C GLU A 821 -4.26 -9.00 4.79
N ILE A 822 -3.89 -10.01 3.99
CA ILE A 822 -2.51 -10.51 3.90
C ILE A 822 -1.60 -9.41 3.35
N TYR A 823 -2.04 -8.67 2.32
CA TYR A 823 -1.32 -7.52 1.79
C TYR A 823 -1.08 -6.43 2.85
N ASN A 824 -2.12 -6.08 3.62
CA ASN A 824 -2.02 -5.04 4.65
C ASN A 824 -1.13 -5.47 5.82
N ARG A 825 -1.14 -6.76 6.22
CA ARG A 825 -0.18 -7.29 7.19
C ARG A 825 1.25 -7.21 6.66
N LEU A 826 1.48 -7.63 5.42
CA LEU A 826 2.79 -7.50 4.75
C LEU A 826 3.22 -6.03 4.67
N LYS A 827 2.30 -5.10 4.35
CA LYS A 827 2.57 -3.65 4.29
C LYS A 827 2.93 -3.07 5.65
N SER A 828 2.23 -3.45 6.72
CA SER A 828 2.60 -3.05 8.09
C SER A 828 4.02 -3.51 8.47
N ILE A 829 4.37 -4.76 8.14
CA ILE A 829 5.73 -5.29 8.35
C ILE A 829 6.76 -4.51 7.54
N LYS A 830 6.46 -4.23 6.26
CA LYS A 830 7.27 -3.41 5.35
C LYS A 830 7.53 -2.00 5.89
N ASP A 831 6.48 -1.27 6.27
CA ASP A 831 6.62 0.09 6.78
C ASP A 831 7.36 0.13 8.14
N ASN A 832 7.35 -0.95 8.92
CA ASN A 832 8.14 -1.08 10.15
C ASN A 832 9.64 -1.33 9.90
N VAL A 833 10.02 -2.15 8.89
CA VAL A 833 11.44 -2.48 8.62
C VAL A 833 12.11 -1.55 7.59
N ASP A 834 11.30 -0.80 6.84
CA ASP A 834 11.72 0.17 5.83
C ASP A 834 10.73 1.36 5.76
N PRO A 835 10.64 2.19 6.82
CA PRO A 835 9.72 3.34 6.87
C PRO A 835 10.04 4.40 5.81
N ASN A 836 11.32 4.55 5.47
CA ASN A 836 11.80 5.40 4.38
C ASN A 836 11.47 4.82 2.99
N GLY A 837 10.99 3.58 2.92
CA GLY A 837 10.59 2.87 1.71
C GLY A 837 11.72 2.69 0.70
N ILE A 838 12.98 2.54 1.12
CA ILE A 838 14.19 2.41 0.29
C ILE A 838 14.04 1.29 -0.75
N PHE A 839 13.57 0.12 -0.31
CA PHE A 839 13.48 -1.08 -1.12
C PHE A 839 12.18 -1.04 -1.94
N GLN A 840 12.27 -0.73 -3.24
CA GLN A 840 11.09 -0.56 -4.10
C GLN A 840 11.21 -1.34 -5.40
N CYS A 841 10.19 -2.12 -5.72
CA CYS A 841 10.10 -2.87 -6.96
C CYS A 841 8.64 -2.96 -7.46
N ARG A 842 8.46 -3.19 -8.77
CA ARG A 842 7.15 -3.24 -9.42
C ARG A 842 6.26 -4.30 -8.75
N GLN A 843 5.04 -3.92 -8.36
CA GLN A 843 4.06 -4.80 -7.72
C GLN A 843 4.63 -5.56 -6.50
N CYS A 844 5.54 -4.90 -5.77
CA CYS A 844 6.04 -5.34 -4.48
C CYS A 844 5.25 -4.68 -3.34
N ILE A 845 5.25 -5.28 -2.16
CA ILE A 845 4.60 -4.74 -0.96
C ILE A 845 5.03 -3.29 -0.71
N GLY A 846 4.04 -2.38 -0.63
CA GLY A 846 4.22 -0.95 -0.43
C GLY A 846 4.59 -0.14 -1.67
N SER A 847 4.67 -0.76 -2.86
CA SER A 847 4.96 -0.04 -4.13
C SER A 847 3.79 0.83 -4.61
N ASP A 848 2.57 0.58 -4.12
CA ASP A 848 1.40 1.43 -4.32
C ASP A 848 1.47 2.77 -3.55
N ASP A 849 2.35 2.93 -2.56
CA ASP A 849 2.69 4.23 -1.98
C ASP A 849 3.47 5.13 -2.96
N TRP A 850 3.93 4.63 -4.11
CA TRP A 850 4.85 5.34 -5.03
C TRP A 850 4.26 5.54 -6.44
N SER A 851 4.86 6.45 -7.20
CA SER A 851 4.59 6.69 -8.63
C SER A 851 4.86 5.43 -9.46
N ILE A 852 4.35 5.37 -10.70
CA ILE A 852 4.45 4.17 -11.54
C ILE A 852 5.90 3.76 -11.90
N ASP A 853 6.82 4.73 -11.88
CA ASP A 853 8.27 4.54 -12.03
C ASP A 853 9.00 4.28 -10.70
N LEU A 854 8.27 4.30 -9.58
CA LEU A 854 8.73 4.07 -8.21
C LEU A 854 9.81 5.06 -7.72
N ASN A 855 9.86 6.26 -8.32
CA ASN A 855 10.85 7.28 -7.95
C ASN A 855 10.28 8.33 -6.99
N CYS A 856 9.02 8.70 -7.09
CA CYS A 856 8.36 9.63 -6.17
C CYS A 856 7.32 8.91 -5.31
N PRO A 857 7.15 9.27 -4.02
CA PRO A 857 5.99 8.82 -3.27
C PRO A 857 4.73 9.53 -3.80
N LYS A 858 3.60 8.83 -3.80
CA LYS A 858 2.30 9.47 -4.01
C LYS A 858 2.01 10.38 -2.82
N ILE A 859 1.55 11.61 -3.09
CA ILE A 859 1.02 12.48 -2.03
C ILE A 859 -0.27 11.82 -1.53
N SER A 860 -0.20 11.18 -0.35
CA SER A 860 -1.34 10.51 0.26
C SER A 860 -2.49 11.51 0.47
N ASN A 861 -3.74 11.05 0.40
CA ASN A 861 -4.87 11.93 0.72
C ASN A 861 -4.79 12.44 2.18
N GLY A 862 -4.18 11.68 3.09
CA GLY A 862 -3.81 12.14 4.43
C GLY A 862 -2.86 13.36 4.41
N ASN A 863 -1.78 13.33 3.62
CA ASN A 863 -0.87 14.48 3.47
C ASN A 863 -1.56 15.66 2.76
N LYS A 864 -2.46 15.43 1.80
CA LYS A 864 -3.27 16.51 1.21
C LYS A 864 -4.17 17.17 2.25
N CYS A 865 -4.91 16.39 3.03
CA CYS A 865 -5.71 16.90 4.15
C CYS A 865 -4.85 17.59 5.20
N TYR A 866 -3.66 17.07 5.51
CA TYR A 866 -2.73 17.69 6.44
C TYR A 866 -2.17 19.03 5.92
N LEU A 867 -1.79 19.14 4.63
CA LEU A 867 -1.43 20.41 4.01
C LEU A 867 -2.59 21.40 4.01
N VAL A 868 -3.82 20.96 3.71
CA VAL A 868 -5.01 21.81 3.77
C VAL A 868 -5.29 22.27 5.20
N ILE A 869 -5.13 21.42 6.21
CA ILE A 869 -5.27 21.79 7.62
C ILE A 869 -4.15 22.74 8.04
N GLN A 870 -2.90 22.52 7.65
CA GLN A 870 -1.77 23.43 7.87
C GLN A 870 -2.04 24.81 7.24
N LEU A 871 -2.47 24.86 5.97
CA LEU A 871 -2.84 26.09 5.26
C LEU A 871 -4.02 26.80 5.94
N LEU A 872 -5.07 26.07 6.34
CA LEU A 872 -6.20 26.64 7.07
C LEU A 872 -5.78 27.17 8.45
N LEU A 873 -4.88 26.50 9.17
CA LEU A 873 -4.35 26.96 10.45
C LEU A 873 -3.43 28.18 10.29
N ILE A 874 -2.63 28.25 9.21
CA ILE A 874 -1.82 29.43 8.86
C ILE A 874 -2.73 30.61 8.50
N VAL A 875 -3.75 30.40 7.67
CA VAL A 875 -4.74 31.44 7.31
C VAL A 875 -5.52 31.90 8.54
N MET A 876 -5.99 30.99 9.40
CA MET A 876 -6.63 31.32 10.68
C MET A 876 -5.69 32.11 11.59
N SER A 877 -4.40 31.78 11.63
CA SER A 877 -3.39 32.49 12.43
C SER A 877 -3.08 33.89 11.87
N PHE A 878 -3.04 34.05 10.55
CA PHE A 878 -2.96 35.36 9.89
C PHE A 878 -4.20 36.21 10.17
N LEU A 879 -5.40 35.62 10.09
CA LEU A 879 -6.67 36.31 10.39
C LEU A 879 -6.83 36.66 11.88
N PHE A 880 -6.23 35.89 12.79
CA PHE A 880 -6.12 36.25 14.21
C PHE A 880 -5.10 37.37 14.45
N ASN A 881 -3.93 37.31 13.81
CA ASN A 881 -2.90 38.36 13.93
C ASN A 881 -3.30 39.68 13.26
N PHE A 882 -4.24 39.67 12.30
CA PHE A 882 -4.90 40.87 11.77
C PHE A 882 -5.99 41.44 12.70
N LYS A 883 -6.17 40.86 13.89
CA LYS A 883 -7.24 41.18 14.84
C LYS A 883 -6.74 41.48 16.26
N ILE A 884 -5.42 41.62 16.41
CA ILE A 884 -4.69 42.12 17.58
C ILE A 884 -4.08 43.47 17.18
#